data_AF-A0A953S6U9-F1
#
_entry.id   AF-A0A953S6U9-F1
#
_cell.length_a   1.000
_cell.length_b   1.000
_cell.length_c   1.000
_cell.angle_alpha   90.00
_cell.angle_beta   90.00
_cell.angle_gamma   90.00
#
_symmetry.space_group_name_H-M   'P 1'
#
loop_
_entity.id
_entity.type
_entity.pdbx_description
1 polymer ?
#
loop_
_entity_poly.entity_id
_entity_poly.type
_entity_poly.pdbx_seq_one_letter_code
_entity_poly.pdbx_strand_id
1 'polypeptide(L)'
;MALLSSGRIITFYSYKGGTGRSMALANVAWVLASSGARVLVVDWDLEAPGLHRYFRPFLNDKELIREESAGLIDFMTDFVQTMATPLQPSESRKEDWYEKHADISKWTKRLLWPSGEDAKTSLGGYIDFVPAGRQGPGYARRVNSFDWAGFYEKYNGGAFLDAVRRAMVANYDWVLIDSRTGVSDTSGICTIQLPDTLVACFTLNYQSIDGTAAVAKSAATGTKRNLRILPLPTRLDGNEEQMLKAMMTYARTAFEPCLEPHIDRDAYWLDMGVPYFSRYAYSEKLAPFEVQVSRSTSTLPAMERLASHITEGRVTSLQALPEPYREQTLAEFEQLPETALQATESKKVNPDRVLMFARRGWYQLRTNMTLVSLVAVSVAGLEISKSGLDWWRRLSSSPQNPISTLIADARKELEAGRNREHGALLIAEAAARLDPASVVGPGGSADAQQLYQALMELQPLTLQKSQKDTVLIRPDGLRMVGVAAKQGASLFRLPPQGNDKGSSAGYSAAAFSPDNRFLAAGGRNGSLLVMDADSGRQVWQWENPDPNSAWVIAVTFSPSGNLLAAATDTGDIVISAVDPWKELKRFKQLGVRILAFTPDSAYLSAAGFDTVHWWTPKSDKAVESFRQHKKGVVAMAMSLIEDKQRRMVTIDYVGTARLWTQTANLPEVTSIANEPGLDRLAFSPDGHLLAVSGKKDTKIFEMTDGKSNLKTSLATGELTALTFSEDGRWLLTGSFVGTAQIWDVATWRPLQKVDFAAAVASLALTPNRKYLAVASGDRVSLALTQVTGLDQGFPASQVRGLACSQTERQLTLEEWKTYFGNEPLRYTCGQTSAAH
;
A
#
# COMPACT_ATOMS: atom_id res chain seq x y z
N MET A 1 -0.14 -1.35 41.87
CA MET A 1 0.96 -1.76 42.78
C MET A 1 2.27 -1.43 42.09
N ALA A 2 3.16 -0.70 42.77
CA ALA A 2 4.47 -0.38 42.21
C ALA A 2 5.46 -1.52 42.50
N LEU A 3 6.13 -2.01 41.47
CA LEU A 3 7.41 -2.70 41.56
C LEU A 3 8.31 -2.07 40.50
N LEU A 4 9.48 -1.60 40.94
CA LEU A 4 10.38 -0.76 40.16
C LEU A 4 10.91 -1.53 38.93
N SER A 5 10.66 -1.03 37.72
CA SER A 5 11.56 -1.32 36.60
C SER A 5 12.49 -0.14 36.40
N SER A 6 13.74 -0.31 36.80
CA SER A 6 14.84 0.55 36.36
C SER A 6 14.86 0.64 34.84
N GLY A 7 15.24 1.79 34.29
CA GLY A 7 15.42 1.94 32.85
C GLY A 7 16.42 0.93 32.29
N ARG A 8 16.28 0.57 31.02
CA ARG A 8 17.17 -0.40 30.35
C ARG A 8 17.86 0.26 29.16
N ILE A 9 19.12 -0.10 28.95
CA ILE A 9 19.89 0.33 27.79
C ILE A 9 19.92 -0.79 26.74
N ILE A 10 19.53 -0.45 25.53
CA ILE A 10 19.50 -1.34 24.37
C ILE A 10 20.42 -0.77 23.30
N THR A 11 21.54 -1.43 23.06
CA THR A 11 22.40 -1.08 21.92
C THR A 11 21.93 -1.86 20.70
N PHE A 12 21.73 -1.15 19.60
CA PHE A 12 21.65 -1.76 18.27
C PHE A 12 23.06 -1.77 17.69
N TYR A 13 23.54 -2.95 17.29
CA TYR A 13 24.89 -3.17 16.77
C TYR A 13 24.87 -3.93 15.44
N SER A 14 25.83 -3.65 14.54
CA SER A 14 26.06 -4.49 13.37
C SER A 14 27.53 -4.50 12.94
N TYR A 15 28.02 -5.66 12.50
CA TYR A 15 29.39 -5.80 12.02
C TYR A 15 29.66 -5.07 10.69
N LYS A 16 28.63 -4.95 9.84
CA LYS A 16 28.67 -4.13 8.62
C LYS A 16 27.78 -2.90 8.74
N GLY A 17 28.14 -1.84 8.02
CA GLY A 17 27.22 -0.75 7.68
C GLY A 17 26.16 -1.19 6.67
N GLY A 18 25.10 -0.40 6.56
CA GLY A 18 24.01 -0.68 5.59
C GLY A 18 23.16 -1.92 5.91
N THR A 19 23.14 -2.40 7.15
CA THR A 19 22.23 -3.47 7.60
C THR A 19 20.79 -2.97 7.81
N GLY A 20 20.62 -1.72 8.22
CA GLY A 20 19.33 -1.17 8.67
C GLY A 20 19.24 -1.01 10.19
N ARG A 21 20.35 -1.14 10.92
CA ARG A 21 20.48 -0.92 12.37
C ARG A 21 19.80 0.37 12.87
N SER A 22 20.23 1.53 12.37
CA SER A 22 19.67 2.86 12.73
C SER A 22 18.18 2.98 12.39
N MET A 23 17.74 2.37 11.29
CA MET A 23 16.34 2.32 10.87
C MET A 23 15.50 1.51 11.87
N ALA A 24 15.96 0.31 12.25
CA ALA A 24 15.29 -0.52 13.24
C ALA A 24 15.19 0.19 14.60
N LEU A 25 16.29 0.82 15.05
CA LEU A 25 16.33 1.60 16.27
C LEU A 25 15.31 2.75 16.25
N ALA A 26 15.33 3.60 15.22
CA ALA A 26 14.46 4.77 15.15
C ALA A 26 12.97 4.38 15.06
N ASN A 27 12.63 3.28 14.37
CA ASN A 27 11.25 2.77 14.36
C ASN A 27 10.83 2.22 15.73
N VAL A 28 11.68 1.45 16.41
CA VAL A 28 11.41 0.94 17.77
C VAL A 28 11.26 2.09 18.76
N ALA A 29 12.08 3.15 18.67
CA ALA A 29 11.98 4.33 19.52
C ALA A 29 10.55 4.92 19.50
N TRP A 30 9.95 5.02 18.32
CA TRP A 30 8.58 5.50 18.16
C TRP A 30 7.52 4.52 18.66
N VAL A 31 7.69 3.21 18.47
CA VAL A 31 6.79 2.21 19.04
C VAL A 31 6.78 2.32 20.57
N LEU A 32 7.96 2.42 21.21
CA LEU A 32 8.10 2.56 22.66
C LEU A 32 7.55 3.90 23.18
N ALA A 33 7.90 5.03 22.55
CA ALA A 33 7.36 6.33 22.94
C ALA A 33 5.83 6.38 22.78
N SER A 34 5.27 5.69 21.77
CA SER A 34 3.83 5.64 21.57
C SER A 34 3.07 4.97 22.72
N SER A 35 3.70 4.06 23.47
CA SER A 35 3.08 3.44 24.64
C SER A 35 3.13 4.30 25.91
N GLY A 36 3.56 5.57 25.79
CA GLY A 36 3.71 6.49 26.92
C GLY A 36 5.09 6.45 27.60
N ALA A 37 6.06 5.72 27.05
CA ALA A 37 7.39 5.61 27.65
C ALA A 37 8.27 6.85 27.38
N ARG A 38 9.17 7.14 28.33
CA ARG A 38 10.24 8.14 28.18
C ARG A 38 11.43 7.45 27.52
N VAL A 39 11.70 7.77 26.26
CA VAL A 39 12.75 7.14 25.46
C VAL A 39 13.92 8.11 25.27
N LEU A 40 15.13 7.66 25.54
CA LEU A 40 16.36 8.35 25.13
C LEU A 40 16.94 7.64 23.90
N VAL A 41 17.33 8.39 22.88
CA VAL A 41 18.04 7.86 21.71
C VAL A 41 19.40 8.53 21.59
N VAL A 42 20.47 7.74 21.43
CA VAL A 42 21.85 8.25 21.32
C VAL A 42 22.50 7.73 20.04
N ASP A 43 22.97 8.65 19.20
CA ASP A 43 23.78 8.34 18.01
C ASP A 43 25.25 8.23 18.41
N TRP A 44 25.76 7.00 18.57
CA TRP A 44 27.15 6.70 18.91
C TRP A 44 28.00 6.39 17.67
N ASP A 45 27.43 6.45 16.46
CA ASP A 45 28.16 6.25 15.22
C ASP A 45 28.90 7.52 14.80
N LEU A 46 29.95 7.85 15.56
CA LEU A 46 30.69 9.11 15.39
C LEU A 46 31.37 9.26 14.01
N GLU A 47 31.58 8.17 13.26
CA GLU A 47 32.22 8.20 11.93
C GLU A 47 31.24 8.42 10.78
N ALA A 48 30.05 7.81 10.85
CA ALA A 48 29.03 7.90 9.82
C ALA A 48 27.66 8.27 10.42
N PRO A 49 27.55 9.40 11.15
CA PRO A 49 26.35 9.75 11.90
C PRO A 49 25.17 10.01 10.96
N GLY A 50 24.15 9.17 11.05
CA GLY A 50 22.98 9.19 10.17
C GLY A 50 21.64 9.21 10.89
N LEU A 51 21.62 8.98 12.20
CA LEU A 51 20.37 8.72 12.93
C LEU A 51 19.44 9.95 12.94
N HIS A 52 20.02 11.15 12.96
CA HIS A 52 19.29 12.42 12.85
C HIS A 52 18.44 12.55 11.57
N ARG A 53 18.76 11.82 10.49
CA ARG A 53 17.97 11.81 9.25
C ARG A 53 16.59 11.17 9.47
N TYR A 54 16.51 10.11 10.28
CA TYR A 54 15.24 9.48 10.70
C TYR A 54 14.40 10.37 11.62
N PHE A 55 15.00 11.38 12.25
CA PHE A 55 14.31 12.33 13.12
C PHE A 55 14.13 13.72 12.48
N ARG A 56 14.51 13.89 11.20
CA ARG A 56 14.58 15.17 10.50
C ARG A 56 13.31 16.05 10.62
N PRO A 57 12.06 15.55 10.53
CA PRO A 57 10.86 16.38 10.69
C PRO A 57 10.69 16.97 12.11
N PHE A 58 11.30 16.34 13.12
CA PHE A 58 11.16 16.70 14.53
C PHE A 58 12.33 17.58 15.03
N LEU A 59 13.25 17.97 14.15
CA LEU A 59 14.46 18.73 14.48
C LEU A 59 14.35 20.17 13.96
N ASN A 60 14.51 21.15 14.85
CA ASN A 60 14.62 22.57 14.50
C ASN A 60 15.85 22.86 13.62
N ASP A 61 16.94 22.13 13.84
CA ASP A 61 18.16 22.15 13.02
C ASP A 61 18.32 20.81 12.31
N LYS A 62 17.70 20.72 11.13
CA LYS A 62 17.59 19.49 10.31
C LYS A 62 18.93 18.92 9.82
N GLU A 63 20.01 19.71 9.88
CA GLU A 63 21.37 19.33 9.44
C GLU A 63 22.39 19.35 10.58
N LEU A 64 21.98 19.65 11.83
CA LEU A 64 22.83 19.68 13.03
C LEU A 64 24.07 20.61 12.94
N ILE A 65 23.97 21.73 12.22
CA ILE A 65 25.10 22.65 11.98
C ILE A 65 25.26 23.70 13.09
N ARG A 66 24.18 24.04 13.81
CA ARG A 66 24.14 25.13 14.80
C ARG A 66 24.72 24.73 16.16
N GLU A 67 24.95 25.71 17.02
CA GLU A 67 25.47 25.48 18.37
C GLU A 67 24.51 24.74 19.28
N GLU A 68 23.19 24.92 19.12
CA GLU A 68 22.22 24.10 19.85
C GLU A 68 22.38 22.59 19.56
N SER A 69 22.90 22.21 18.40
CA SER A 69 23.04 20.84 17.91
C SER A 69 24.32 20.12 18.37
N ALA A 70 24.97 20.63 19.41
CA ALA A 70 26.01 19.90 20.11
C ALA A 70 25.48 18.58 20.70
N GLY A 71 26.31 17.55 20.72
CA GLY A 71 25.89 16.18 21.03
C GLY A 71 26.97 15.35 21.72
N LEU A 72 26.99 14.04 21.46
CA LEU A 72 27.82 13.06 22.17
C LEU A 72 29.31 13.41 22.19
N ILE A 73 29.94 13.70 21.05
CA ILE A 73 31.38 14.05 21.04
C ILE A 73 31.65 15.37 21.77
N ASP A 74 30.70 16.29 21.74
CA ASP A 74 30.81 17.59 22.40
C ASP A 74 30.66 17.43 23.93
N PHE A 75 29.76 16.55 24.40
CA PHE A 75 29.64 16.10 25.80
C PHE A 75 30.91 15.43 26.34
N MET A 76 31.46 14.46 25.60
CA MET A 76 32.71 13.79 25.98
C MET A 76 33.88 14.78 26.04
N THR A 77 33.89 15.77 25.15
CA THR A 77 34.91 16.84 25.14
C THR A 77 34.74 17.81 26.32
N ASP A 78 33.52 18.22 26.67
CA ASP A 78 33.19 19.08 27.83
C ASP A 78 33.67 18.43 29.15
N PHE A 79 33.45 17.13 29.31
CA PHE A 79 34.01 16.33 30.40
C PHE A 79 35.54 16.41 30.44
N VAL A 80 36.23 16.03 29.36
CA VAL A 80 37.71 16.00 29.31
C VAL A 80 38.32 17.39 29.56
N GLN A 81 37.72 18.47 29.02
CA GLN A 81 38.17 19.85 29.24
C GLN A 81 38.00 20.28 30.70
N THR A 82 36.87 19.96 31.31
CA THR A 82 36.65 20.20 32.74
C THR A 82 37.68 19.41 33.58
N MET A 83 37.99 18.18 33.19
CA MET A 83 38.90 17.31 33.92
C MET A 83 40.37 17.74 33.78
N ALA A 84 40.74 18.33 32.64
CA ALA A 84 42.04 18.92 32.38
C ALA A 84 42.25 20.31 33.03
N THR A 85 41.19 20.97 33.48
CA THR A 85 41.27 22.28 34.16
C THR A 85 41.86 22.11 35.57
N PRO A 86 42.90 22.88 35.95
CA PRO A 86 43.47 22.83 37.31
C PRO A 86 42.43 23.22 38.37
N LEU A 87 42.44 22.49 39.49
CA LEU A 87 41.65 22.85 40.69
C LEU A 87 42.20 24.13 41.34
N GLN A 88 41.34 24.88 42.02
CA GLN A 88 41.85 25.93 42.90
C GLN A 88 42.57 25.32 44.12
N PRO A 89 43.52 26.03 44.77
CA PRO A 89 44.30 25.48 45.89
C PRO A 89 43.48 25.00 47.10
N SER A 90 42.21 25.41 47.21
CA SER A 90 41.27 25.01 48.26
C SER A 90 40.35 23.84 47.88
N GLU A 91 40.45 23.30 46.66
CA GLU A 91 39.55 22.26 46.15
C GLU A 91 40.26 20.90 45.97
N SER A 92 39.61 19.82 46.40
CA SER A 92 40.03 18.45 46.14
C SER A 92 38.90 17.67 45.45
N ARG A 93 39.26 16.84 44.45
CA ARG A 93 38.32 15.91 43.81
C ARG A 93 38.07 14.73 44.76
N LYS A 94 36.81 14.52 45.14
CA LYS A 94 36.33 13.31 45.84
C LYS A 94 36.34 12.10 44.90
N GLU A 95 36.14 10.88 45.41
CA GLU A 95 36.13 9.65 44.59
C GLU A 95 35.00 9.62 43.55
N ASP A 96 33.86 10.25 43.84
CA ASP A 96 32.62 10.31 43.05
C ASP A 96 32.50 11.56 42.15
N TRP A 97 33.54 12.40 42.10
CA TRP A 97 33.56 13.72 41.46
C TRP A 97 33.07 13.79 39.99
N TYR A 98 33.10 12.68 39.25
CA TYR A 98 32.64 12.57 37.87
C TYR A 98 31.10 12.49 37.76
N GLU A 99 30.38 12.10 38.81
CA GLU A 99 28.92 11.90 38.75
C GLU A 99 28.17 13.20 38.45
N LYS A 100 28.65 14.34 38.94
CA LYS A 100 28.07 15.67 38.66
C LYS A 100 28.18 16.09 37.18
N HIS A 101 28.99 15.40 36.39
CA HIS A 101 29.15 15.62 34.95
C HIS A 101 28.46 14.54 34.11
N ALA A 102 27.88 13.51 34.74
CA ALA A 102 27.35 12.35 34.06
C ALA A 102 25.95 12.54 33.45
N ASP A 103 25.26 13.64 33.79
CA ASP A 103 23.95 13.93 33.22
C ASP A 103 24.07 14.44 31.77
N ILE A 104 23.58 13.62 30.84
CA ILE A 104 23.56 13.91 29.41
C ILE A 104 22.38 14.81 28.99
N SER A 105 21.45 15.14 29.89
CA SER A 105 20.21 15.89 29.60
C SER A 105 20.43 17.20 28.84
N LYS A 106 21.48 17.96 29.17
CA LYS A 106 21.94 19.19 28.49
C LYS A 106 22.12 19.03 26.97
N TRP A 107 22.45 17.83 26.51
CA TRP A 107 22.81 17.52 25.12
C TRP A 107 21.68 16.85 24.33
N THR A 108 20.49 16.74 24.94
CA THR A 108 19.31 16.15 24.30
C THR A 108 18.56 17.14 23.41
N LYS A 109 17.71 16.60 22.55
CA LYS A 109 16.73 17.28 21.71
C LYS A 109 15.39 16.57 21.87
N ARG A 110 14.40 17.24 22.46
CA ARG A 110 13.08 16.66 22.63
C ARG A 110 12.34 16.59 21.30
N LEU A 111 12.06 15.38 20.86
CA LEU A 111 11.23 15.07 19.70
C LEU A 111 9.82 14.81 20.21
N LEU A 112 8.92 15.77 19.96
CA LEU A 112 7.51 15.66 20.35
C LEU A 112 6.70 14.90 19.30
N TRP A 113 5.64 14.25 19.77
CA TRP A 113 4.71 13.51 18.94
C TRP A 113 3.26 13.77 19.38
N PRO A 114 2.36 14.18 18.45
CA PRO A 114 2.67 14.59 17.07
C PRO A 114 3.59 15.82 16.98
N SER A 115 4.02 16.20 15.77
CA SER A 115 4.87 17.38 15.56
C SER A 115 4.08 18.69 15.69
N GLY A 116 4.70 19.72 16.27
CA GLY A 116 4.12 21.06 16.50
C GLY A 116 4.11 21.50 17.96
N GLU A 117 4.10 22.81 18.22
CA GLU A 117 4.21 23.37 19.59
C GLU A 117 2.99 23.04 20.49
N ASP A 118 1.80 22.85 19.92
CA ASP A 118 0.56 22.54 20.63
C ASP A 118 0.20 21.04 20.66
N ALA A 119 1.07 20.17 20.15
CA ALA A 119 0.81 18.74 19.98
C ALA A 119 0.88 17.95 21.31
N LYS A 120 -0.20 17.99 22.10
CA LYS A 120 -0.33 17.22 23.34
C LYS A 120 -1.03 15.88 23.10
N THR A 121 -0.30 14.77 23.24
CA THR A 121 -0.94 13.46 23.43
C THR A 121 -1.37 13.27 24.88
N SER A 122 -2.46 12.55 25.10
CA SER A 122 -2.85 12.04 26.41
C SER A 122 -1.98 10.86 26.90
N LEU A 123 -0.96 10.47 26.12
CA LEU A 123 -0.12 9.29 26.35
C LEU A 123 1.16 9.63 27.14
N GLY A 124 1.62 10.89 27.12
CA GLY A 124 2.72 11.38 27.96
C GLY A 124 4.15 10.92 27.59
N GLY A 125 4.29 9.98 26.65
CA GLY A 125 5.59 9.51 26.16
C GLY A 125 6.26 10.50 25.21
N TYR A 126 7.59 10.43 25.13
CA TYR A 126 8.41 11.29 24.28
C TYR A 126 9.76 10.62 23.95
N ILE A 127 10.43 11.13 22.91
CA ILE A 127 11.81 10.77 22.59
C ILE A 127 12.71 11.98 22.86
N ASP A 128 13.71 11.85 23.71
CA ASP A 128 14.83 12.78 23.78
C ASP A 128 16.01 12.21 22.96
N PHE A 129 16.59 12.99 22.07
CA PHE A 129 17.62 12.55 21.12
C PHE A 129 18.95 13.25 21.36
N VAL A 130 20.04 12.48 21.52
CA VAL A 130 21.42 12.97 21.56
C VAL A 130 22.08 12.66 20.21
N PRO A 131 22.38 13.66 19.37
CA PRO A 131 23.11 13.45 18.13
C PRO A 131 24.58 13.10 18.41
N ALA A 132 25.27 12.52 17.44
CA ALA A 132 26.71 12.24 17.52
C ALA A 132 27.55 13.50 17.81
N GLY A 133 27.09 14.65 17.29
CA GLY A 133 27.64 15.98 17.56
C GLY A 133 27.29 16.98 16.46
N ARG A 134 27.69 18.24 16.64
CA ARG A 134 27.46 19.31 15.66
C ARG A 134 28.22 19.07 14.34
N GLN A 135 27.50 18.85 13.25
CA GLN A 135 27.96 18.38 11.92
C GLN A 135 28.61 19.47 11.03
N GLY A 136 29.13 20.54 11.63
CA GLY A 136 29.85 21.59 10.88
C GLY A 136 31.26 21.17 10.42
N PRO A 137 32.00 22.04 9.68
CA PRO A 137 33.33 21.74 9.12
C PRO A 137 34.39 21.26 10.13
N GLY A 138 34.21 21.55 11.42
CA GLY A 138 35.07 21.07 12.49
C GLY A 138 34.72 19.69 13.04
N TYR A 139 33.67 19.01 12.59
CA TYR A 139 33.18 17.75 13.16
C TYR A 139 34.22 16.63 13.08
N ALA A 140 34.68 16.29 11.87
CA ALA A 140 35.70 15.27 11.64
C ALA A 140 37.00 15.56 12.43
N ARG A 141 37.35 16.84 12.61
CA ARG A 141 38.50 17.22 13.45
C ARG A 141 38.25 16.87 14.92
N ARG A 142 37.09 17.23 15.50
CA ARG A 142 36.76 16.95 16.91
C ARG A 142 36.78 15.45 17.19
N VAL A 143 36.12 14.64 16.36
CA VAL A 143 36.10 13.17 16.48
C VAL A 143 37.51 12.58 16.39
N ASN A 144 38.30 12.95 15.37
CA ASN A 144 39.65 12.40 15.19
C ASN A 144 40.69 12.92 16.19
N SER A 145 40.44 14.06 16.84
CA SER A 145 41.32 14.63 17.87
C SER A 145 41.03 14.14 19.29
N PHE A 146 39.96 13.38 19.49
CA PHE A 146 39.56 12.92 20.82
C PHE A 146 40.47 11.76 21.28
N ASP A 147 41.23 12.01 22.35
CA ASP A 147 42.13 11.02 22.95
C ASP A 147 41.35 10.01 23.81
N TRP A 148 40.88 8.94 23.15
CA TRP A 148 40.19 7.84 23.81
C TRP A 148 41.07 7.11 24.84
N ALA A 149 42.39 7.01 24.62
CA ALA A 149 43.29 6.35 25.57
C ALA A 149 43.43 7.20 26.85
N GLY A 150 43.75 8.48 26.71
CA GLY A 150 43.80 9.42 27.83
C GLY A 150 42.46 9.59 28.55
N PHE A 151 41.33 9.52 27.84
CA PHE A 151 40.00 9.49 28.45
C PHE A 151 39.85 8.34 29.47
N TYR A 152 40.24 7.12 29.11
CA TYR A 152 40.21 5.98 30.02
C TYR A 152 41.30 6.05 31.09
N GLU A 153 42.56 6.18 30.69
CA GLU A 153 43.72 6.00 31.57
C GLU A 153 43.94 7.19 32.52
N LYS A 154 43.70 8.42 32.06
CA LYS A 154 44.05 9.66 32.77
C LYS A 154 42.85 10.31 33.46
N TYR A 155 41.64 10.15 32.92
CA TYR A 155 40.43 10.82 33.41
C TYR A 155 39.38 9.86 34.00
N ASN A 156 39.73 8.57 34.18
CA ASN A 156 38.84 7.52 34.70
C ASN A 156 37.53 7.39 33.91
N GLY A 157 37.64 7.45 32.58
CA GLY A 157 36.50 7.45 31.66
C GLY A 157 35.56 6.24 31.78
N GLY A 158 36.07 5.10 32.25
CA GLY A 158 35.24 3.92 32.54
C GLY A 158 34.23 4.18 33.65
N ALA A 159 34.67 4.69 34.81
CA ALA A 159 33.78 5.01 35.93
C ALA A 159 32.80 6.16 35.58
N PHE A 160 33.24 7.11 34.76
CA PHE A 160 32.36 8.13 34.20
C PHE A 160 31.26 7.53 33.32
N LEU A 161 31.58 6.67 32.34
CA LEU A 161 30.57 6.01 31.49
C LEU A 161 29.60 5.14 32.31
N ASP A 162 30.06 4.50 33.38
CA ASP A 162 29.17 3.79 34.31
C ASP A 162 28.24 4.75 35.07
N ALA A 163 28.69 5.97 35.38
CA ALA A 163 27.83 7.01 35.96
C ALA A 163 26.84 7.59 34.93
N VAL A 164 27.27 7.81 33.67
CA VAL A 164 26.38 8.23 32.58
C VAL A 164 25.29 7.17 32.36
N ARG A 165 25.66 5.88 32.37
CA ARG A 165 24.70 4.77 32.37
C ARG A 165 23.72 4.87 33.54
N ARG A 166 24.18 5.10 34.78
CA ARG A 166 23.30 5.28 35.96
C ARG A 166 22.32 6.45 35.78
N ALA A 167 22.79 7.60 35.28
CA ALA A 167 21.95 8.77 35.03
C ALA A 167 20.88 8.49 33.96
N MET A 168 21.26 7.84 32.85
CA MET A 168 20.31 7.49 31.79
C MET A 168 19.21 6.53 32.25
N VAL A 169 19.54 5.45 33.00
CA VAL A 169 18.53 4.48 33.47
C VAL A 169 17.66 4.98 34.64
N ALA A 170 18.06 6.07 35.29
CA ALA A 170 17.23 6.77 36.27
C ALA A 170 16.19 7.69 35.62
N ASN A 171 16.60 8.37 34.53
CA ASN A 171 15.81 9.43 33.89
C ASN A 171 14.88 8.93 32.77
N TYR A 172 15.15 7.76 32.18
CA TYR A 172 14.41 7.21 31.04
C TYR A 172 14.00 5.76 31.28
N ASP A 173 12.88 5.35 30.68
CA ASP A 173 12.38 3.98 30.77
C ASP A 173 13.14 3.06 29.78
N TRP A 174 13.47 3.60 28.60
CA TRP A 174 14.23 2.92 27.55
C TRP A 174 15.30 3.85 26.98
N VAL A 175 16.53 3.36 26.85
CA VAL A 175 17.65 4.08 26.23
C VAL A 175 18.11 3.26 25.03
N LEU A 176 18.04 3.81 23.83
CA LEU A 176 18.43 3.14 22.60
C LEU A 176 19.71 3.77 22.04
N ILE A 177 20.75 2.95 21.84
CA ILE A 177 22.06 3.41 21.35
C ILE A 177 22.29 2.85 19.95
N ASP A 178 22.52 3.73 18.97
CA ASP A 178 23.01 3.33 17.65
C ASP A 178 24.54 3.22 17.73
N SER A 179 25.08 1.99 17.74
CA SER A 179 26.52 1.78 17.90
C SER A 179 27.31 2.29 16.68
N ARG A 180 28.64 2.28 16.75
CA ARG A 180 29.49 2.27 15.55
C ARG A 180 29.47 0.89 14.86
N THR A 181 29.75 0.82 13.56
CA THR A 181 29.80 -0.46 12.82
C THR A 181 31.14 -1.18 12.95
N GLY A 182 31.13 -2.51 13.06
CA GLY A 182 32.34 -3.35 12.98
C GLY A 182 33.14 -3.45 14.29
N VAL A 183 34.41 -3.85 14.18
CA VAL A 183 35.30 -4.16 15.33
C VAL A 183 35.83 -2.89 16.03
N SER A 184 35.47 -1.70 15.54
CA SER A 184 35.99 -0.41 16.02
C SER A 184 35.34 0.13 17.29
N ASP A 185 34.36 -0.58 17.87
CA ASP A 185 34.02 -0.46 19.31
C ASP A 185 35.09 -1.18 20.16
N THR A 186 36.37 -0.84 19.95
CA THR A 186 37.54 -1.51 20.54
C THR A 186 37.61 -1.42 22.07
N SER A 187 36.86 -0.49 22.66
CA SER A 187 36.69 -0.34 24.11
C SER A 187 35.47 -1.10 24.66
N GLY A 188 34.66 -1.73 23.80
CA GLY A 188 33.44 -2.45 24.17
C GLY A 188 32.37 -1.54 24.78
N ILE A 189 32.35 -0.24 24.47
CA ILE A 189 31.45 0.74 25.10
C ILE A 189 30.00 0.40 24.75
N CYS A 190 29.72 0.31 23.46
CA CYS A 190 28.37 0.09 22.97
C CYS A 190 27.97 -1.38 23.11
N THR A 191 28.91 -2.30 22.98
CA THR A 191 28.65 -3.75 22.93
C THR A 191 28.70 -4.44 24.29
N ILE A 192 29.44 -3.93 25.28
CA ILE A 192 29.70 -4.61 26.58
C ILE A 192 29.38 -3.71 27.79
N GLN A 193 29.87 -2.46 27.81
CA GLN A 193 29.78 -1.59 28.99
C GLN A 193 28.39 -0.96 29.15
N LEU A 194 27.86 -0.31 28.12
CA LEU A 194 26.58 0.41 28.21
C LEU A 194 25.33 -0.47 28.21
N PRO A 195 25.18 -1.55 27.40
CA PRO A 195 23.89 -2.22 27.25
C PRO A 195 23.49 -3.12 28.43
N ASP A 196 22.18 -3.28 28.59
CA ASP A 196 21.51 -4.43 29.22
C ASP A 196 21.02 -5.41 28.16
N THR A 197 20.80 -4.94 26.92
CA THR A 197 20.41 -5.77 25.78
C THR A 197 21.16 -5.33 24.52
N LEU A 198 21.71 -6.30 23.78
CA LEU A 198 22.40 -6.09 22.52
C LEU A 198 21.55 -6.63 21.36
N VAL A 199 20.94 -5.74 20.59
CA VAL A 199 20.23 -6.09 19.35
C VAL A 199 21.27 -6.20 18.24
N ALA A 200 21.61 -7.45 17.91
CA ALA A 200 22.67 -7.81 16.98
C ALA A 200 22.12 -7.89 15.55
N CYS A 201 22.12 -6.76 14.83
CA CYS A 201 21.61 -6.64 13.47
C CYS A 201 22.58 -7.18 12.42
N PHE A 202 22.12 -8.07 11.54
CA PHE A 202 22.92 -8.61 10.44
C PHE A 202 22.11 -8.83 9.16
N THR A 203 22.79 -8.88 8.03
CA THR A 203 22.23 -9.29 6.73
C THR A 203 22.62 -10.74 6.43
N LEU A 204 21.88 -11.43 5.57
CA LEU A 204 22.08 -12.85 5.27
C LEU A 204 23.25 -13.13 4.31
N ASN A 205 24.47 -12.77 4.73
CA ASN A 205 25.73 -13.18 4.10
C ASN A 205 26.73 -13.57 5.20
N TYR A 206 27.62 -14.53 4.88
CA TYR A 206 28.61 -15.10 5.81
C TYR A 206 29.32 -14.02 6.65
N GLN A 207 29.97 -13.04 6.01
CA GLN A 207 30.73 -12.00 6.70
C GLN A 207 29.88 -11.16 7.69
N SER A 208 28.60 -10.90 7.37
CA SER A 208 27.71 -10.17 8.27
C SER A 208 27.19 -11.05 9.41
N ILE A 209 26.97 -12.35 9.17
CA ILE A 209 26.53 -13.31 10.18
C ILE A 209 27.68 -13.59 11.15
N ASP A 210 28.81 -14.07 10.66
CA ASP A 210 29.96 -14.50 11.45
C ASP A 210 30.57 -13.36 12.25
N GLY A 211 30.78 -12.19 11.63
CA GLY A 211 31.35 -11.03 12.31
C GLY A 211 30.43 -10.48 13.40
N THR A 212 29.11 -10.56 13.21
CA THR A 212 28.15 -10.10 14.23
C THR A 212 28.01 -11.15 15.35
N ALA A 213 27.99 -12.44 15.01
CA ALA A 213 27.94 -13.54 15.98
C ALA A 213 29.22 -13.62 16.82
N ALA A 214 30.40 -13.34 16.25
CA ALA A 214 31.67 -13.29 16.98
C ALA A 214 31.67 -12.17 18.04
N VAL A 215 31.23 -10.97 17.68
CA VAL A 215 31.13 -9.84 18.63
C VAL A 215 30.05 -10.12 19.69
N ALA A 216 28.91 -10.69 19.32
CA ALA A 216 27.88 -11.12 20.28
C ALA A 216 28.44 -12.13 21.31
N LYS A 217 29.19 -13.15 20.87
CA LYS A 217 29.85 -14.13 21.76
C LYS A 217 30.87 -13.47 22.68
N SER A 218 31.68 -12.54 22.15
CA SER A 218 32.66 -11.79 22.94
C SER A 218 32.00 -10.85 23.96
N ALA A 219 30.84 -10.28 23.63
CA ALA A 219 30.09 -9.42 24.53
C ALA A 219 29.45 -10.21 25.68
N ALA A 220 28.87 -11.39 25.38
CA ALA A 220 28.29 -12.28 26.37
C ALA A 220 29.29 -12.74 27.45
N THR A 221 30.57 -12.94 27.08
CA THR A 221 31.63 -13.37 28.02
C THR A 221 32.41 -12.21 28.64
N GLY A 222 32.44 -11.04 28.01
CA GLY A 222 33.23 -9.88 28.46
C GLY A 222 32.58 -9.02 29.54
N THR A 223 31.27 -9.15 29.78
CA THR A 223 30.55 -8.35 30.77
C THR A 223 30.48 -9.03 32.15
N LYS A 224 30.45 -8.21 33.21
CA LYS A 224 30.16 -8.65 34.59
C LYS A 224 28.65 -8.66 34.91
N ARG A 225 27.81 -8.17 33.99
CA ARG A 225 26.34 -8.11 34.11
C ARG A 225 25.72 -9.17 33.21
N ASN A 226 24.46 -9.55 33.45
CA ASN A 226 23.75 -10.44 32.53
C ASN A 226 23.31 -9.65 31.28
N LEU A 227 24.11 -9.70 30.20
CA LEU A 227 23.79 -9.05 28.92
C LEU A 227 22.91 -9.97 28.08
N ARG A 228 21.69 -9.52 27.80
CA ARG A 228 20.76 -10.21 26.89
C ARG A 228 21.13 -9.92 25.43
N ILE A 229 21.08 -10.92 24.55
CA ILE A 229 21.40 -10.75 23.13
C ILE A 229 20.20 -11.13 22.28
N LEU A 230 19.84 -10.24 21.35
CA LEU A 230 18.74 -10.41 20.39
C LEU A 230 19.29 -10.39 18.96
N PRO A 231 19.63 -11.56 18.37
CA PRO A 231 20.01 -11.67 16.96
C PRO A 231 18.86 -11.21 16.04
N LEU A 232 19.09 -10.16 15.25
CA LEU A 232 18.08 -9.59 14.35
C LEU A 232 18.53 -9.72 12.89
N PRO A 233 17.97 -10.67 12.12
CA PRO A 233 18.18 -10.71 10.68
C PRO A 233 17.41 -9.56 10.02
N THR A 234 18.10 -8.83 9.16
CA THR A 234 17.62 -7.59 8.52
C THR A 234 17.74 -7.66 7.01
N ARG A 235 16.87 -6.92 6.31
CA ARG A 235 16.73 -6.90 4.85
C ARG A 235 16.44 -8.30 4.28
N LEU A 236 15.47 -8.99 4.87
CA LEU A 236 15.00 -10.28 4.37
C LEU A 236 14.23 -10.10 3.06
N ASP A 237 14.77 -10.63 1.96
CA ASP A 237 14.09 -10.71 0.66
C ASP A 237 13.40 -12.07 0.53
N GLY A 238 12.10 -12.06 0.26
CA GLY A 238 11.28 -13.27 0.09
C GLY A 238 11.32 -13.90 -1.31
N ASN A 239 11.95 -13.23 -2.29
CA ASN A 239 11.98 -13.71 -3.68
C ASN A 239 12.79 -15.00 -3.89
N GLU A 240 13.74 -15.31 -2.99
CA GLU A 240 14.67 -16.45 -3.07
C GLU A 240 14.55 -17.37 -1.83
N GLU A 241 13.35 -17.92 -1.63
CA GLU A 241 12.96 -18.67 -0.41
C GLU A 241 13.94 -19.77 0.01
N GLN A 242 14.51 -20.53 -0.94
CA GLN A 242 15.47 -21.59 -0.63
C GLN A 242 16.78 -21.04 -0.05
N MET A 243 17.30 -19.94 -0.61
CA MET A 243 18.51 -19.27 -0.10
C MET A 243 18.24 -18.59 1.23
N LEU A 244 17.07 -17.96 1.38
CA LEU A 244 16.59 -17.39 2.64
C LEU A 244 16.58 -18.47 3.75
N LYS A 245 15.97 -19.63 3.50
CA LYS A 245 15.90 -20.76 4.45
C LYS A 245 17.29 -21.31 4.80
N ALA A 246 18.17 -21.47 3.81
CA ALA A 246 19.54 -21.93 4.04
C ALA A 246 20.36 -20.96 4.90
N MET A 247 20.35 -19.67 4.56
CA MET A 247 21.11 -18.65 5.29
C MET A 247 20.52 -18.35 6.67
N MET A 248 19.19 -18.45 6.85
CA MET A 248 18.56 -18.40 8.17
C MET A 248 19.00 -19.59 9.03
N THR A 249 19.06 -20.81 8.47
CA THR A 249 19.57 -21.99 9.19
C THR A 249 21.02 -21.80 9.63
N TYR A 250 21.87 -21.25 8.76
CA TYR A 250 23.24 -20.91 9.10
C TYR A 250 23.34 -19.85 10.22
N ALA A 251 22.53 -18.79 10.14
CA ALA A 251 22.46 -17.77 11.18
C ALA A 251 21.99 -18.32 12.54
N ARG A 252 21.00 -19.24 12.54
CA ARG A 252 20.53 -19.94 13.75
C ARG A 252 21.70 -20.62 14.48
N THR A 253 22.48 -21.44 13.77
CA THR A 253 23.66 -22.12 14.34
C THR A 253 24.76 -21.15 14.77
N ALA A 254 25.00 -20.07 13.99
CA ALA A 254 26.01 -19.08 14.33
C ALA A 254 25.71 -18.35 15.65
N PHE A 255 24.45 -18.02 15.91
CA PHE A 255 23.99 -17.29 17.10
C PHE A 255 23.47 -18.17 18.24
N GLU A 256 23.36 -19.49 18.06
CA GLU A 256 22.84 -20.43 19.05
C GLU A 256 23.46 -20.30 20.46
N PRO A 257 24.79 -20.06 20.63
CA PRO A 257 25.39 -19.86 21.96
C PRO A 257 25.03 -18.53 22.64
N CYS A 258 24.41 -17.59 21.92
CA CYS A 258 24.10 -16.24 22.42
C CYS A 258 22.63 -16.08 22.86
N LEU A 259 21.74 -16.99 22.48
CA LEU A 259 20.32 -16.95 22.85
C LEU A 259 20.14 -17.51 24.26
N GLU A 260 19.32 -16.84 25.06
CA GLU A 260 19.04 -17.23 26.45
C GLU A 260 18.37 -18.62 26.49
N PRO A 261 18.75 -19.53 27.42
CA PRO A 261 18.28 -20.93 27.39
C PRO A 261 16.76 -21.13 27.54
N HIS A 262 16.03 -20.11 28.00
CA HIS A 262 14.60 -20.15 28.25
C HIS A 262 13.75 -19.62 27.07
N ILE A 263 14.38 -19.09 26.01
CA ILE A 263 13.70 -18.63 24.81
C ILE A 263 13.41 -19.85 23.92
N ASP A 264 12.15 -20.03 23.50
CA ASP A 264 11.83 -20.94 22.40
C ASP A 264 12.51 -20.44 21.13
N ARG A 265 13.54 -21.17 20.71
CA ARG A 265 14.40 -20.79 19.59
C ARG A 265 13.65 -20.85 18.27
N ASP A 266 12.80 -21.84 18.05
CA ASP A 266 12.08 -21.97 16.78
C ASP A 266 11.00 -20.90 16.66
N ALA A 267 10.26 -20.61 17.74
CA ALA A 267 9.34 -19.48 17.79
C ALA A 267 10.08 -18.14 17.58
N TYR A 268 11.21 -17.91 18.28
CA TYR A 268 12.03 -16.71 18.10
C TYR A 268 12.43 -16.49 16.64
N TRP A 269 12.97 -17.51 15.98
CA TRP A 269 13.46 -17.41 14.59
C TRP A 269 12.36 -17.51 13.52
N LEU A 270 11.09 -17.70 13.89
CA LEU A 270 9.92 -17.49 13.03
C LEU A 270 9.40 -16.05 13.15
N ASP A 271 9.46 -15.48 14.35
CA ASP A 271 8.93 -14.16 14.69
C ASP A 271 9.91 -13.02 14.33
N MET A 272 11.22 -13.26 14.50
CA MET A 272 12.27 -12.25 14.37
C MET A 272 12.86 -12.16 12.96
N GLY A 273 12.54 -11.05 12.29
CA GLY A 273 13.17 -10.66 11.03
C GLY A 273 12.57 -9.38 10.45
N VAL A 274 13.43 -8.52 9.90
CA VAL A 274 13.00 -7.28 9.23
C VAL A 274 12.96 -7.51 7.70
N PRO A 275 11.77 -7.53 7.06
CA PRO A 275 11.65 -7.67 5.61
C PRO A 275 12.26 -6.49 4.87
N TYR A 276 12.77 -6.74 3.66
CA TYR A 276 13.25 -5.71 2.76
C TYR A 276 12.11 -5.16 1.90
N PHE A 277 11.91 -3.85 1.90
CA PHE A 277 11.10 -3.16 0.91
C PHE A 277 11.92 -2.04 0.28
N SER A 278 12.05 -2.06 -1.05
CA SER A 278 12.90 -1.13 -1.82
C SER A 278 12.64 0.34 -1.52
N ARG A 279 11.39 0.73 -1.20
CA ARG A 279 11.03 2.14 -0.91
C ARG A 279 11.78 2.76 0.28
N TYR A 280 12.25 1.97 1.25
CA TYR A 280 13.08 2.47 2.37
C TYR A 280 14.56 2.63 2.00
N ALA A 281 14.97 2.27 0.77
CA ALA A 281 16.32 2.54 0.28
C ALA A 281 16.49 3.97 -0.28
N TYR A 282 15.39 4.70 -0.49
CA TYR A 282 15.38 6.04 -1.11
C TYR A 282 15.08 7.19 -0.13
N SER A 283 14.80 6.89 1.14
CA SER A 283 14.53 7.89 2.19
C SER A 283 14.65 7.27 3.59
N GLU A 284 15.20 8.02 4.55
CA GLU A 284 15.24 7.69 5.98
C GLU A 284 13.88 7.87 6.67
N LYS A 285 12.81 7.41 6.02
CA LYS A 285 11.44 7.49 6.53
C LYS A 285 11.12 6.38 7.52
N LEU A 286 10.11 6.63 8.34
CA LEU A 286 9.72 5.79 9.46
C LEU A 286 8.37 5.11 9.22
N ALA A 287 8.33 3.78 9.41
CA ALA A 287 7.17 2.93 9.18
C ALA A 287 5.94 3.23 10.05
N PRO A 288 6.07 3.78 11.29
CA PRO A 288 4.93 4.33 12.02
C PRO A 288 4.11 5.35 11.22
N PHE A 289 4.76 6.25 10.47
CA PHE A 289 4.09 7.39 9.83
C PHE A 289 3.61 7.11 8.40
N GLU A 290 4.03 5.99 7.78
CA GLU A 290 3.59 5.61 6.44
C GLU A 290 2.09 5.28 6.36
N VAL A 291 1.47 5.55 5.20
CA VAL A 291 0.11 5.07 4.90
C VAL A 291 0.13 3.54 4.76
N GLN A 292 -0.49 2.84 5.72
CA GLN A 292 -0.54 1.38 5.71
C GLN A 292 -1.67 0.88 4.80
N VAL A 293 -1.35 0.75 3.51
CA VAL A 293 -2.25 0.11 2.53
C VAL A 293 -2.54 -1.35 2.92
N SER A 294 -1.55 -2.02 3.51
CA SER A 294 -1.64 -3.32 4.21
C SER A 294 -0.55 -3.39 5.29
N ARG A 295 -0.77 -4.17 6.36
CA ARG A 295 0.31 -4.51 7.32
C ARG A 295 1.43 -5.34 6.67
N SER A 296 1.11 -6.17 5.68
CA SER A 296 2.10 -7.01 4.97
C SER A 296 3.08 -6.23 4.11
N THR A 297 2.80 -4.95 3.80
CA THR A 297 3.70 -4.12 2.98
C THR A 297 4.60 -3.20 3.79
N SER A 298 4.55 -3.23 5.14
CA SER A 298 5.31 -2.34 6.03
C SER A 298 6.36 -3.09 6.84
N THR A 299 7.46 -2.42 7.23
CA THR A 299 8.35 -2.96 8.27
C THR A 299 7.77 -2.81 9.67
N LEU A 300 6.71 -2.01 9.89
CA LEU A 300 6.17 -1.74 11.23
C LEU A 300 5.89 -3.03 12.03
N PRO A 301 5.23 -4.09 11.50
CA PRO A 301 4.98 -5.30 12.29
C PRO A 301 6.26 -5.99 12.79
N ALA A 302 7.37 -5.89 12.05
CA ALA A 302 8.67 -6.40 12.52
C ALA A 302 9.26 -5.53 13.65
N MET A 303 8.99 -4.22 13.63
CA MET A 303 9.41 -3.27 14.66
C MET A 303 8.55 -3.40 15.93
N GLU A 304 7.25 -3.66 15.77
CA GLU A 304 6.32 -4.02 16.86
C GLU A 304 6.75 -5.32 17.54
N ARG A 305 7.10 -6.36 16.78
CA ARG A 305 7.69 -7.61 17.32
C ARG A 305 9.00 -7.36 18.04
N LEU A 306 9.94 -6.62 17.43
CA LEU A 306 11.22 -6.30 18.05
C LEU A 306 11.03 -5.49 19.35
N ALA A 307 10.11 -4.54 19.40
CA ALA A 307 9.72 -3.82 20.61
C ALA A 307 9.12 -4.78 21.66
N SER A 308 8.30 -5.75 21.25
CA SER A 308 7.78 -6.79 22.15
C SER A 308 8.92 -7.62 22.76
N HIS A 309 9.88 -8.09 21.96
CA HIS A 309 11.05 -8.84 22.45
C HIS A 309 11.95 -8.01 23.37
N ILE A 310 12.21 -6.74 23.04
CA ILE A 310 12.98 -5.80 23.88
C ILE A 310 12.28 -5.56 25.23
N THR A 311 10.97 -5.37 25.20
CA THR A 311 10.18 -5.01 26.39
C THR A 311 9.61 -6.20 27.16
N GLU A 312 9.91 -7.43 26.73
CA GLU A 312 9.36 -8.68 27.29
C GLU A 312 7.83 -8.67 27.30
N GLY A 313 7.23 -8.28 26.17
CA GLY A 313 5.78 -8.27 25.93
C GLY A 313 5.01 -7.07 26.48
N ARG A 314 5.67 -6.07 27.09
CA ARG A 314 5.00 -4.88 27.63
C ARG A 314 4.50 -3.92 26.54
N VAL A 315 5.19 -3.85 25.41
CA VAL A 315 4.83 -3.02 24.25
C VAL A 315 4.78 -3.89 23.00
N THR A 316 3.57 -4.22 22.55
CA THR A 316 3.33 -5.18 21.46
C THR A 316 2.86 -4.55 20.14
N SER A 317 2.44 -3.28 20.17
CA SER A 317 2.00 -2.54 18.98
C SER A 317 2.19 -1.03 19.13
N LEU A 318 2.29 -0.34 17.99
CA LEU A 318 2.21 1.11 17.91
C LEU A 318 0.82 1.60 18.35
N GLN A 319 0.76 2.64 19.19
CA GLN A 319 -0.51 3.30 19.52
C GLN A 319 -1.03 4.17 18.35
N ALA A 320 -2.35 4.28 18.23
CA ALA A 320 -2.98 4.89 17.07
C ALA A 320 -2.56 6.37 16.85
N LEU A 321 -2.13 6.66 15.63
CA LEU A 321 -1.74 7.99 15.17
C LEU A 321 -2.98 8.80 14.76
N PRO A 322 -3.15 10.06 15.20
CA PRO A 322 -4.16 10.94 14.63
C PRO A 322 -3.75 11.31 13.20
N GLU A 323 -4.59 10.96 12.22
CA GLU A 323 -4.27 11.01 10.80
C GLU A 323 -3.68 12.35 10.29
N PRO A 324 -4.20 13.54 10.65
CA PRO A 324 -3.68 14.81 10.11
C PRO A 324 -2.20 15.04 10.39
N TYR A 325 -1.74 14.71 11.60
CA TYR A 325 -0.34 14.86 11.99
C TYR A 325 0.55 13.76 11.41
N ARG A 326 -0.01 12.57 11.20
CA ARG A 326 0.70 11.47 10.51
C ARG A 326 1.00 11.87 9.06
N GLU A 327 0.00 12.41 8.36
CA GLU A 327 0.14 12.88 6.98
C GLU A 327 1.11 14.05 6.86
N GLN A 328 1.02 15.04 7.76
CA GLN A 328 1.97 16.16 7.80
C GLN A 328 3.43 15.67 8.01
N THR A 329 3.63 14.76 8.96
CA THR A 329 4.96 14.18 9.25
C THR A 329 5.50 13.40 8.05
N LEU A 330 4.65 12.61 7.39
CA LEU A 330 5.03 11.85 6.19
C LEU A 330 5.42 12.77 5.04
N ALA A 331 4.66 13.85 4.81
CA ALA A 331 4.99 14.84 3.78
C ALA A 331 6.35 15.51 4.01
N GLU A 332 6.78 15.71 5.26
CA GLU A 332 8.12 16.22 5.56
C GLU A 332 9.25 15.20 5.30
N PHE A 333 8.99 13.90 5.40
CA PHE A 333 9.94 12.86 4.96
C PHE A 333 10.03 12.75 3.44
N GLU A 334 8.95 13.07 2.72
CA GLU A 334 8.85 12.95 1.26
C GLU A 334 9.28 14.21 0.49
N GLN A 335 9.68 15.28 1.19
CA GLN A 335 10.30 16.47 0.60
C GLN A 335 11.65 16.13 -0.04
N LEU A 336 11.65 15.95 -1.37
CA LEU A 336 12.87 15.82 -2.17
C LEU A 336 13.77 17.06 -2.01
N PRO A 337 15.10 16.90 -1.89
CA PRO A 337 16.02 18.03 -1.91
C PRO A 337 15.86 18.88 -3.17
N GLU A 338 15.92 20.21 -3.04
CA GLU A 338 15.79 21.14 -4.19
C GLU A 338 16.80 20.84 -5.31
N THR A 339 17.97 20.29 -4.99
CA THR A 339 18.99 19.86 -5.96
C THR A 339 18.56 18.65 -6.80
N ALA A 340 17.73 17.74 -6.28
CA ALA A 340 17.15 16.64 -7.04
C ALA A 340 16.07 17.12 -8.03
N LEU A 341 15.34 18.17 -7.64
CA LEU A 341 14.41 18.89 -8.52
C LEU A 341 15.16 19.66 -9.62
N GLN A 342 16.24 20.37 -9.28
CA GLN A 342 17.10 21.05 -10.27
C GLN A 342 17.74 20.08 -11.27
N ALA A 343 18.12 18.88 -10.83
CA ALA A 343 18.62 17.83 -11.73
C ALA A 343 17.55 17.39 -12.75
N THR A 344 16.27 17.33 -12.35
CA THR A 344 15.15 17.03 -13.27
C THR A 344 14.74 18.22 -14.14
N GLU A 345 14.89 19.46 -13.66
CA GLU A 345 14.62 20.70 -14.41
C GLU A 345 15.71 21.07 -15.44
N SER A 346 16.92 20.51 -15.31
CA SER A 346 18.08 20.91 -16.13
C SER A 346 17.96 20.60 -17.64
N LYS A 347 16.96 19.81 -18.07
CA LYS A 347 16.60 19.64 -19.49
C LYS A 347 15.70 20.79 -19.99
N LYS A 348 16.28 21.99 -20.08
CA LYS A 348 15.58 23.19 -20.59
C LYS A 348 15.14 23.05 -22.05
N VAL A 349 13.87 23.36 -22.31
CA VAL A 349 13.37 23.76 -23.64
C VAL A 349 13.06 25.27 -23.63
N ASN A 350 13.69 25.97 -24.59
CA ASN A 350 13.52 27.35 -25.08
C ASN A 350 12.80 28.44 -24.19
N PRO A 351 13.48 29.55 -23.80
CA PRO A 351 12.96 30.58 -22.89
C PRO A 351 11.79 31.49 -23.34
N ASP A 352 11.33 31.46 -24.59
CA ASP A 352 10.26 32.39 -25.07
C ASP A 352 8.89 32.21 -24.39
N ARG A 353 8.66 31.12 -23.62
CA ARG A 353 7.41 30.89 -22.87
C ARG A 353 7.35 31.53 -21.47
N VAL A 354 8.46 32.06 -20.95
CA VAL A 354 8.56 32.47 -19.53
C VAL A 354 7.84 33.80 -19.24
N LEU A 355 7.64 34.66 -20.25
CA LEU A 355 7.06 36.00 -20.08
C LEU A 355 5.55 36.04 -19.76
N MET A 356 4.83 34.90 -19.78
CA MET A 356 3.36 34.87 -19.59
C MET A 356 2.89 34.53 -18.17
N PHE A 357 3.75 34.09 -17.25
CA PHE A 357 3.34 33.59 -15.93
C PHE A 357 3.49 34.57 -14.75
N ALA A 358 4.08 35.74 -14.96
CA ALA A 358 4.43 36.72 -13.92
C ALA A 358 3.24 37.51 -13.30
N ARG A 359 2.01 36.99 -13.28
CA ARG A 359 0.81 37.70 -12.77
C ARG A 359 -0.18 36.89 -11.91
N ARG A 360 0.17 35.69 -11.43
CA ARG A 360 -0.77 34.82 -10.68
C ARG A 360 -0.58 34.73 -9.16
N GLY A 361 0.22 35.61 -8.55
CA GLY A 361 0.38 35.71 -7.09
C GLY A 361 -0.79 36.33 -6.31
N TRP A 362 -1.94 36.58 -6.95
CA TRP A 362 -3.05 37.37 -6.37
C TRP A 362 -4.43 36.67 -6.37
N TYR A 363 -4.51 35.37 -6.70
CA TYR A 363 -5.81 34.70 -6.95
C TYR A 363 -6.23 33.63 -5.90
N GLN A 364 -5.36 33.27 -4.94
CA GLN A 364 -5.63 32.20 -3.96
C GLN A 364 -6.72 32.55 -2.91
N LEU A 365 -7.10 33.83 -2.76
CA LEU A 365 -8.17 34.27 -1.85
C LEU A 365 -9.57 34.33 -2.52
N ARG A 366 -9.70 33.95 -3.80
CA ARG A 366 -10.95 34.11 -4.58
C ARG A 366 -11.64 32.79 -4.95
N THR A 367 -10.98 31.65 -4.75
CA THR A 367 -11.42 30.32 -5.22
C THR A 367 -12.72 29.85 -4.55
N ASN A 368 -12.87 30.02 -3.23
CA ASN A 368 -14.06 29.54 -2.51
C ASN A 368 -15.35 30.30 -2.87
N MET A 369 -15.29 31.59 -3.23
CA MET A 369 -16.46 32.35 -3.71
C MET A 369 -16.82 32.06 -5.18
N THR A 370 -15.84 31.63 -5.99
CA THR A 370 -16.07 31.45 -7.43
C THR A 370 -16.78 30.13 -7.73
N LEU A 371 -16.57 29.08 -6.94
CA LEU A 371 -17.14 27.75 -7.20
C LEU A 371 -18.68 27.72 -7.07
N VAL A 372 -19.22 28.31 -6.00
CA VAL A 372 -20.69 28.41 -5.77
C VAL A 372 -21.34 29.29 -6.83
N SER A 373 -20.69 30.39 -7.19
CA SER A 373 -21.15 31.32 -8.24
C SER A 373 -21.19 30.67 -9.63
N LEU A 374 -20.20 29.82 -9.96
CA LEU A 374 -20.12 29.13 -11.26
C LEU A 374 -21.23 28.09 -11.44
N VAL A 375 -21.61 27.35 -10.38
CA VAL A 375 -22.72 26.39 -10.45
C VAL A 375 -24.05 27.10 -10.70
N ALA A 376 -24.31 28.22 -10.03
CA ALA A 376 -25.52 29.02 -10.26
C ALA A 376 -25.61 29.56 -11.71
N VAL A 377 -24.51 30.12 -12.25
CA VAL A 377 -24.47 30.65 -13.63
C VAL A 377 -24.58 29.54 -14.67
N SER A 378 -24.01 28.37 -14.42
CA SER A 378 -24.08 27.22 -15.34
C SER A 378 -25.46 26.54 -15.38
N VAL A 379 -26.25 26.61 -14.30
CA VAL A 379 -27.61 26.07 -14.26
C VAL A 379 -28.65 27.07 -14.82
N ALA A 380 -28.40 28.37 -14.72
CA ALA A 380 -29.34 29.41 -15.17
C ALA A 380 -29.17 29.84 -16.64
N GLY A 381 -28.08 29.49 -17.33
CA GLY A 381 -27.88 29.80 -18.75
C GLY A 381 -27.66 31.29 -19.08
N LEU A 382 -27.23 32.08 -18.09
CA LEU A 382 -27.06 33.53 -18.22
C LEU A 382 -25.75 33.91 -18.93
N GLU A 383 -25.86 34.44 -20.16
CA GLU A 383 -24.83 35.36 -20.68
C GLU A 383 -24.70 36.57 -19.72
N ILE A 384 -23.50 37.15 -19.64
CA ILE A 384 -23.16 38.23 -18.70
C ILE A 384 -23.85 39.54 -19.13
N SER A 385 -25.14 39.65 -18.81
CA SER A 385 -25.95 40.84 -18.99
C SER A 385 -25.82 41.79 -17.78
N LYS A 386 -26.18 43.07 -17.96
CA LYS A 386 -26.19 44.10 -16.89
C LYS A 386 -26.90 43.61 -15.61
N SER A 387 -27.94 42.79 -15.78
CA SER A 387 -28.74 42.17 -14.73
C SER A 387 -27.90 41.48 -13.65
N GLY A 388 -26.87 40.72 -14.03
CA GLY A 388 -26.02 39.99 -13.07
C GLY A 388 -25.09 40.90 -12.25
N LEU A 389 -24.68 42.04 -12.84
CA LEU A 389 -23.87 43.05 -12.15
C LEU A 389 -24.70 43.88 -11.15
N ASP A 390 -25.96 44.19 -11.50
CA ASP A 390 -26.87 44.88 -10.58
C ASP A 390 -27.43 43.93 -9.50
N TRP A 391 -27.56 42.62 -9.77
CA TRP A 391 -27.81 41.59 -8.74
C TRP A 391 -26.70 41.56 -7.69
N TRP A 392 -25.43 41.54 -8.12
CA TRP A 392 -24.27 41.52 -7.21
C TRP A 392 -24.20 42.75 -6.28
N ARG A 393 -24.66 43.91 -6.76
CA ARG A 393 -24.80 45.15 -5.97
C ARG A 393 -25.96 45.13 -4.97
N ARG A 394 -27.04 44.38 -5.25
CA ARG A 394 -28.17 44.19 -4.32
C ARG A 394 -27.85 43.20 -3.22
N LEU A 395 -27.13 42.12 -3.55
CA LEU A 395 -26.77 41.07 -2.59
C LEU A 395 -25.82 41.58 -1.49
N SER A 396 -25.05 42.62 -1.78
CA SER A 396 -24.18 43.34 -0.83
C SER A 396 -24.88 44.46 -0.04
N SER A 397 -26.19 44.70 -0.25
CA SER A 397 -26.93 45.81 0.38
C SER A 397 -28.33 45.46 0.94
N SER A 398 -28.80 44.22 0.83
CA SER A 398 -30.14 43.81 1.25
C SER A 398 -30.20 43.24 2.69
N PRO A 399 -31.28 43.49 3.48
CA PRO A 399 -31.44 42.94 4.83
C PRO A 399 -31.57 41.40 4.86
N GLN A 400 -31.41 40.80 6.05
CA GLN A 400 -31.42 39.35 6.23
C GLN A 400 -32.83 38.73 6.10
N ASN A 401 -33.25 38.46 4.87
CA ASN A 401 -34.42 37.61 4.60
C ASN A 401 -34.15 36.13 4.95
N PRO A 402 -35.11 35.41 5.59
CA PRO A 402 -35.01 33.97 5.85
C PRO A 402 -34.90 33.11 4.59
N ILE A 403 -34.24 31.95 4.71
CA ILE A 403 -34.02 30.98 3.63
C ILE A 403 -35.36 30.46 3.06
N SER A 404 -36.30 30.11 3.95
CA SER A 404 -37.62 29.59 3.57
C SER A 404 -38.44 30.57 2.73
N THR A 405 -38.38 31.88 3.01
CA THR A 405 -39.02 32.91 2.17
C THR A 405 -38.38 33.02 0.78
N LEU A 406 -37.05 32.93 0.67
CA LEU A 406 -36.36 32.94 -0.64
C LEU A 406 -36.75 31.74 -1.51
N ILE A 407 -36.90 30.55 -0.90
CA ILE A 407 -37.34 29.33 -1.60
C ILE A 407 -38.82 29.44 -2.03
N ALA A 408 -39.68 30.02 -1.18
CA ALA A 408 -41.10 30.21 -1.48
C ALA A 408 -41.33 31.18 -2.65
N ASP A 409 -40.64 32.32 -2.65
CA ASP A 409 -40.70 33.29 -3.76
C ASP A 409 -40.10 32.73 -5.06
N ALA A 410 -39.02 31.94 -4.96
CA ALA A 410 -38.47 31.24 -6.12
C ALA A 410 -39.46 30.26 -6.75
N ARG A 411 -40.13 29.41 -5.95
CA ARG A 411 -41.19 28.50 -6.43
C ARG A 411 -42.30 29.29 -7.14
N LYS A 412 -42.77 30.37 -6.53
CA LYS A 412 -43.85 31.21 -7.07
C LYS A 412 -43.51 31.82 -8.44
N GLU A 413 -42.26 32.26 -8.65
CA GLU A 413 -41.80 32.77 -9.95
C GLU A 413 -41.58 31.66 -11.00
N LEU A 414 -41.19 30.45 -10.56
CA LEU A 414 -41.04 29.27 -11.42
C LEU A 414 -42.38 28.69 -11.86
N GLU A 415 -43.34 28.53 -10.95
CA GLU A 415 -44.72 28.08 -11.21
C GLU A 415 -45.49 29.08 -12.08
N ALA A 416 -45.29 30.38 -11.87
CA ALA A 416 -45.87 31.41 -12.72
C ALA A 416 -45.25 31.47 -14.12
N GLY A 417 -44.12 30.80 -14.36
CA GLY A 417 -43.42 30.75 -15.65
C GLY A 417 -42.88 32.09 -16.16
N ARG A 418 -42.90 33.15 -15.33
CA ARG A 418 -42.65 34.54 -15.79
C ARG A 418 -41.18 34.93 -15.80
N ASN A 419 -40.35 34.40 -14.90
CA ASN A 419 -38.90 34.70 -14.90
C ASN A 419 -38.07 33.58 -14.22
N ARG A 420 -37.72 32.54 -14.99
CA ARG A 420 -36.89 31.41 -14.50
C ARG A 420 -35.52 31.82 -13.99
N GLU A 421 -34.91 32.84 -14.61
CA GLU A 421 -33.59 33.37 -14.18
C GLU A 421 -33.68 33.96 -12.76
N HIS A 422 -34.76 34.69 -12.46
CA HIS A 422 -34.96 35.28 -11.14
C HIS A 422 -35.22 34.21 -10.06
N GLY A 423 -36.01 33.17 -10.38
CA GLY A 423 -36.20 32.03 -9.47
C GLY A 423 -34.90 31.26 -9.19
N ALA A 424 -34.05 31.06 -10.20
CA ALA A 424 -32.74 30.43 -10.03
C ALA A 424 -31.78 31.27 -9.17
N LEU A 425 -31.80 32.60 -9.32
CA LEU A 425 -31.00 33.51 -8.48
C LEU A 425 -31.42 33.50 -7.01
N LEU A 426 -32.72 33.42 -6.72
CA LEU A 426 -33.25 33.30 -5.36
C LEU A 426 -32.86 31.97 -4.69
N ILE A 427 -32.88 30.86 -5.44
CA ILE A 427 -32.43 29.54 -4.96
C ILE A 427 -30.90 29.53 -4.71
N ALA A 428 -30.11 30.19 -5.56
CA ALA A 428 -28.67 30.33 -5.34
C ALA A 428 -28.35 31.18 -4.08
N GLU A 429 -29.13 32.23 -3.84
CA GLU A 429 -29.01 33.06 -2.64
C GLU A 429 -29.43 32.32 -1.36
N ALA A 430 -30.47 31.49 -1.43
CA ALA A 430 -30.86 30.58 -0.34
C ALA A 430 -29.76 29.54 -0.02
N ALA A 431 -29.14 28.95 -1.06
CA ALA A 431 -28.06 27.99 -0.92
C ALA A 431 -26.79 28.59 -0.27
N ALA A 432 -26.43 29.83 -0.64
CA ALA A 432 -25.26 30.52 -0.11
C ALA A 432 -25.36 30.90 1.38
N ARG A 433 -26.57 30.80 1.97
CA ARG A 433 -26.86 31.14 3.38
C ARG A 433 -26.97 29.91 4.28
N LEU A 434 -26.81 28.70 3.75
CA LEU A 434 -27.10 27.44 4.44
C LEU A 434 -25.83 26.86 5.10
N ASP A 435 -25.91 26.53 6.40
CA ASP A 435 -24.77 26.03 7.19
C ASP A 435 -24.34 24.61 6.74
N PRO A 436 -23.08 24.38 6.33
CA PRO A 436 -22.57 23.06 5.94
C PRO A 436 -22.79 21.95 6.98
N ALA A 437 -22.81 22.26 8.28
CA ALA A 437 -23.03 21.27 9.33
C ALA A 437 -24.45 20.67 9.31
N SER A 438 -25.43 21.39 8.74
CA SER A 438 -26.84 20.97 8.72
C SER A 438 -27.19 19.91 7.66
N VAL A 439 -26.22 19.56 6.80
CA VAL A 439 -26.39 18.64 5.65
C VAL A 439 -26.01 17.19 5.99
N VAL A 440 -25.27 16.96 7.09
CA VAL A 440 -24.68 15.64 7.41
C VAL A 440 -25.49 14.90 8.48
N GLY A 441 -26.59 14.26 8.08
CA GLY A 441 -27.33 13.32 8.93
C GLY A 441 -28.66 12.83 8.34
N PRO A 442 -29.28 11.75 8.89
CA PRO A 442 -30.53 11.17 8.37
C PRO A 442 -31.78 12.06 8.49
N GLY A 443 -31.63 13.27 9.01
CA GLY A 443 -32.68 14.28 9.19
C GLY A 443 -32.10 15.68 9.04
N GLY A 444 -31.44 15.95 7.91
CA GLY A 444 -30.99 17.31 7.55
C GLY A 444 -32.14 18.32 7.62
N SER A 445 -31.81 19.59 7.88
CA SER A 445 -32.82 20.62 8.20
C SER A 445 -33.93 20.73 7.13
N ALA A 446 -35.14 21.13 7.56
CA ALA A 446 -36.26 21.29 6.65
C ALA A 446 -35.92 22.24 5.48
N ASP A 447 -35.13 23.29 5.74
CA ASP A 447 -34.63 24.21 4.72
C ASP A 447 -33.70 23.52 3.70
N ALA A 448 -32.81 22.62 4.14
CA ALA A 448 -31.94 21.86 3.23
C ALA A 448 -32.74 20.91 2.32
N GLN A 449 -33.77 20.24 2.86
CA GLN A 449 -34.66 19.38 2.08
C GLN A 449 -35.54 20.18 1.10
N GLN A 450 -36.07 21.33 1.52
CA GLN A 450 -36.84 22.22 0.66
C GLN A 450 -35.99 22.84 -0.46
N LEU A 451 -34.73 23.20 -0.17
CA LEU A 451 -33.79 23.70 -1.17
C LEU A 451 -33.44 22.63 -2.19
N TYR A 452 -33.20 21.39 -1.76
CA TYR A 452 -32.96 20.25 -2.66
C TYR A 452 -34.16 19.99 -3.57
N GLN A 453 -35.39 20.00 -3.03
CA GLN A 453 -36.62 19.89 -3.83
C GLN A 453 -36.74 21.02 -4.88
N ALA A 454 -36.51 22.29 -4.48
CA ALA A 454 -36.58 23.43 -5.40
C ALA A 454 -35.49 23.38 -6.50
N LEU A 455 -34.30 22.83 -6.20
CA LEU A 455 -33.25 22.55 -7.19
C LEU A 455 -33.66 21.49 -8.22
N MET A 456 -34.46 20.50 -7.83
CA MET A 456 -34.97 19.47 -8.74
C MET A 456 -36.10 20.02 -9.63
N GLU A 457 -36.92 20.96 -9.13
CA GLU A 457 -37.97 21.66 -9.88
C GLU A 457 -37.43 22.62 -10.95
N LEU A 458 -36.18 23.08 -10.82
CA LEU A 458 -35.48 23.85 -11.86
C LEU A 458 -35.07 23.01 -13.09
N GLN A 459 -35.04 21.68 -12.99
CA GLN A 459 -34.64 20.84 -14.13
C GLN A 459 -35.78 20.66 -15.15
N PRO A 460 -35.49 20.75 -16.46
CA PRO A 460 -36.54 20.69 -17.48
C PRO A 460 -37.10 19.27 -17.65
N LEU A 461 -38.28 19.03 -17.08
CA LEU A 461 -39.19 17.97 -17.54
C LEU A 461 -39.58 18.23 -19.01
N THR A 462 -38.98 17.49 -19.94
CA THR A 462 -39.65 16.61 -20.92
C THR A 462 -38.70 16.27 -22.07
N LEU A 463 -38.26 15.01 -22.14
CA LEU A 463 -37.98 14.36 -23.43
C LEU A 463 -38.49 12.92 -23.38
N GLN A 464 -39.51 12.65 -24.18
CA GLN A 464 -40.08 11.32 -24.34
C GLN A 464 -39.15 10.42 -25.18
N LYS A 465 -39.19 9.11 -24.92
CA LYS A 465 -38.84 8.01 -25.84
C LYS A 465 -37.82 8.32 -26.96
N SER A 466 -36.53 8.16 -26.70
CA SER A 466 -35.62 7.25 -27.45
C SER A 466 -34.12 7.57 -27.21
N GLN A 467 -33.27 6.53 -27.32
CA GLN A 467 -31.79 6.56 -27.32
C GLN A 467 -31.13 7.24 -26.09
N LYS A 468 -30.78 6.47 -25.05
CA LYS A 468 -29.48 5.77 -24.85
C LYS A 468 -28.36 6.69 -24.34
N ASP A 469 -27.81 6.33 -23.17
CA ASP A 469 -26.45 6.71 -22.77
C ASP A 469 -25.80 5.49 -22.11
N THR A 470 -25.09 4.71 -22.94
CA THR A 470 -24.57 3.37 -22.63
C THR A 470 -23.06 3.37 -22.39
N VAL A 471 -22.59 2.79 -21.27
CA VAL A 471 -21.16 2.50 -21.06
C VAL A 471 -20.85 1.01 -21.25
N LEU A 472 -20.67 0.65 -22.53
CA LEU A 472 -19.79 -0.42 -22.98
C LEU A 472 -19.49 -0.20 -24.47
N ILE A 473 -18.22 -0.28 -24.87
CA ILE A 473 -17.74 0.27 -26.14
C ILE A 473 -18.21 -0.56 -27.34
N ARG A 474 -18.76 0.12 -28.35
CA ARG A 474 -18.84 -0.36 -29.74
C ARG A 474 -18.58 0.84 -30.71
N PRO A 475 -18.68 0.71 -32.04
CA PRO A 475 -17.50 0.73 -32.89
C PRO A 475 -17.24 2.07 -33.63
N ASP A 476 -17.57 3.21 -33.04
CA ASP A 476 -17.42 4.56 -33.62
C ASP A 476 -16.60 5.56 -32.77
N GLY A 477 -16.03 5.11 -31.65
CA GLY A 477 -14.69 5.53 -31.24
C GLY A 477 -14.53 6.79 -30.38
N LEU A 478 -15.59 7.30 -29.74
CA LEU A 478 -15.50 8.46 -28.82
C LEU A 478 -16.22 8.20 -27.48
N ARG A 479 -15.43 8.05 -26.39
CA ARG A 479 -15.76 7.79 -24.93
C ARG A 479 -15.86 6.28 -24.55
N MET A 480 -15.73 5.81 -23.29
CA MET A 480 -15.05 6.20 -22.01
C MET A 480 -15.07 4.97 -21.05
N VAL A 481 -14.13 4.82 -20.09
CA VAL A 481 -14.16 3.76 -19.03
C VAL A 481 -13.53 4.23 -17.70
N GLY A 482 -14.05 3.74 -16.55
CA GLY A 482 -13.51 3.71 -15.17
C GLY A 482 -14.12 2.50 -14.42
N VAL A 483 -13.71 2.01 -13.24
CA VAL A 483 -13.14 2.63 -12.01
C VAL A 483 -12.34 1.58 -11.20
N ALA A 484 -11.34 2.02 -10.40
CA ALA A 484 -10.86 1.33 -9.19
C ALA A 484 -10.73 2.35 -8.04
N ALA A 485 -10.90 1.94 -6.77
CA ALA A 485 -11.12 2.89 -5.66
C ALA A 485 -10.10 2.79 -4.51
N LYS A 486 -9.27 3.84 -4.36
CA LYS A 486 -8.80 4.31 -3.04
C LYS A 486 -8.72 5.84 -2.90
N GLN A 487 -8.65 6.61 -3.99
CA GLN A 487 -8.77 8.08 -3.98
C GLN A 487 -9.48 8.58 -5.26
N GLY A 488 -10.68 9.16 -5.13
CA GLY A 488 -11.37 9.86 -6.23
C GLY A 488 -11.84 8.98 -7.40
N ALA A 489 -12.61 9.60 -8.32
CA ALA A 489 -12.92 9.03 -9.63
C ALA A 489 -12.29 9.94 -10.69
N SER A 490 -11.23 9.46 -11.35
CA SER A 490 -10.55 10.19 -12.42
C SER A 490 -11.12 9.82 -13.79
N LEU A 491 -11.40 10.84 -14.61
CA LEU A 491 -12.02 10.70 -15.93
C LEU A 491 -10.94 10.74 -17.03
N PHE A 492 -10.70 9.63 -17.72
CA PHE A 492 -9.69 9.58 -18.79
C PHE A 492 -10.29 9.92 -20.14
N ARG A 493 -9.80 11.00 -20.74
CA ARG A 493 -10.04 11.35 -22.14
C ARG A 493 -8.81 10.96 -22.96
N LEU A 494 -8.87 9.79 -23.59
CA LEU A 494 -7.88 9.38 -24.59
C LEU A 494 -7.80 10.43 -25.72
N PRO A 495 -6.60 10.75 -26.24
CA PRO A 495 -6.47 11.67 -27.37
C PRO A 495 -7.13 11.07 -28.62
N PRO A 496 -7.83 11.88 -29.44
CA PRO A 496 -8.42 11.41 -30.68
C PRO A 496 -7.32 10.99 -31.67
N GLN A 497 -7.48 9.83 -32.29
CA GLN A 497 -6.54 9.30 -33.28
C GLN A 497 -6.99 9.72 -34.69
N GLY A 498 -6.16 10.53 -35.36
CA GLY A 498 -6.30 10.88 -36.79
C GLY A 498 -6.70 12.33 -37.08
N ASN A 499 -5.89 12.99 -37.91
CA ASN A 499 -6.23 14.23 -38.61
C ASN A 499 -6.81 13.89 -39.99
N ASP A 500 -8.07 13.43 -40.08
CA ASP A 500 -8.78 13.53 -41.37
C ASP A 500 -10.31 13.50 -41.28
N LYS A 501 -10.95 14.11 -42.28
CA LYS A 501 -12.40 14.31 -42.32
C LYS A 501 -13.14 13.01 -42.66
N GLY A 502 -13.54 12.24 -41.65
CA GLY A 502 -14.69 11.32 -41.78
C GLY A 502 -14.55 9.90 -41.23
N SER A 503 -13.43 9.51 -40.58
CA SER A 503 -13.30 8.18 -39.98
C SER A 503 -12.74 8.26 -38.55
N SER A 504 -13.57 7.96 -37.55
CA SER A 504 -13.17 7.94 -36.14
C SER A 504 -12.47 6.62 -35.79
N ALA A 505 -11.14 6.60 -35.88
CA ALA A 505 -10.31 5.48 -35.47
C ALA A 505 -10.31 5.31 -33.93
N GLY A 506 -11.35 4.69 -33.38
CA GLY A 506 -11.47 4.39 -31.96
C GLY A 506 -10.44 3.37 -31.44
N TYR A 507 -10.37 3.22 -30.12
CA TYR A 507 -9.62 2.16 -29.46
C TYR A 507 -10.41 0.84 -29.49
N SER A 508 -9.71 -0.29 -29.64
CA SER A 508 -10.27 -1.64 -29.83
C SER A 508 -9.93 -2.64 -28.72
N ALA A 509 -8.89 -2.37 -27.92
CA ALA A 509 -8.52 -3.19 -26.75
C ALA A 509 -7.92 -2.31 -25.65
N ALA A 510 -8.03 -2.73 -24.39
CA ALA A 510 -7.42 -2.04 -23.25
C ALA A 510 -7.11 -3.01 -22.09
N ALA A 511 -6.09 -2.69 -21.31
CA ALA A 511 -5.72 -3.43 -20.09
C ALA A 511 -5.05 -2.48 -19.07
N PHE A 512 -5.32 -2.69 -17.79
CA PHE A 512 -4.56 -2.08 -16.70
C PHE A 512 -3.34 -2.95 -16.34
N SER A 513 -2.29 -2.33 -15.82
CA SER A 513 -1.19 -3.05 -15.17
C SER A 513 -1.65 -3.66 -13.83
N PRO A 514 -1.03 -4.75 -13.34
CA PRO A 514 -1.43 -5.42 -12.09
C PRO A 514 -1.33 -4.53 -10.84
N ASP A 515 -0.44 -3.53 -10.87
CA ASP A 515 -0.28 -2.52 -9.82
C ASP A 515 -1.23 -1.32 -9.98
N ASN A 516 -2.12 -1.36 -10.98
CA ASN A 516 -3.03 -0.29 -11.42
C ASN A 516 -2.35 1.03 -11.81
N ARG A 517 -1.02 1.10 -11.92
CA ARG A 517 -0.29 2.35 -12.22
C ARG A 517 -0.37 2.77 -13.69
N PHE A 518 -0.66 1.84 -14.60
CA PHE A 518 -0.70 2.12 -16.04
C PHE A 518 -1.97 1.59 -16.69
N LEU A 519 -2.48 2.35 -17.67
CA LEU A 519 -3.54 1.94 -18.58
C LEU A 519 -2.97 1.88 -20.01
N ALA A 520 -2.97 0.68 -20.60
CA ALA A 520 -2.63 0.46 -22.00
C ALA A 520 -3.91 0.39 -22.86
N ALA A 521 -3.91 1.07 -24.00
CA ALA A 521 -5.05 1.14 -24.93
C ALA A 521 -4.60 0.99 -26.39
N GLY A 522 -5.08 -0.05 -27.07
CA GLY A 522 -4.81 -0.35 -28.47
C GLY A 522 -5.81 0.32 -29.41
N GLY A 523 -5.31 1.04 -30.42
CA GLY A 523 -6.05 1.78 -31.43
C GLY A 523 -6.40 0.96 -32.67
N ARG A 524 -7.46 1.36 -33.38
CA ARG A 524 -7.81 0.85 -34.72
C ARG A 524 -6.87 1.34 -35.83
N ASN A 525 -6.02 2.31 -35.54
CA ASN A 525 -4.94 2.75 -36.43
C ASN A 525 -3.61 2.01 -36.17
N GLY A 526 -3.64 0.85 -35.48
CA GLY A 526 -2.44 0.10 -35.14
C GLY A 526 -1.57 0.73 -34.04
N SER A 527 -2.00 1.84 -33.41
CA SER A 527 -1.30 2.45 -32.28
C SER A 527 -1.56 1.72 -30.97
N LEU A 528 -0.63 1.81 -30.01
CA LEU A 528 -0.78 1.36 -28.64
C LEU A 528 -0.32 2.49 -27.72
N LEU A 529 -1.26 3.10 -27.02
CA LEU A 529 -1.01 4.16 -26.05
C LEU A 529 -0.84 3.55 -24.65
N VAL A 530 0.09 4.07 -23.85
CA VAL A 530 0.11 3.81 -22.40
C VAL A 530 0.14 5.13 -21.62
N MET A 531 -0.71 5.20 -20.61
CA MET A 531 -0.83 6.34 -19.71
C MET A 531 -0.58 5.92 -18.27
N ASP A 532 -0.05 6.85 -17.48
CA ASP A 532 -0.10 6.81 -16.03
C ASP A 532 -1.57 6.92 -15.57
N ALA A 533 -1.99 6.01 -14.72
CA ALA A 533 -3.40 5.83 -14.36
C ALA A 533 -3.92 6.84 -13.34
N ASP A 534 -3.05 7.50 -12.56
CA ASP A 534 -3.47 8.50 -11.58
C ASP A 534 -3.58 9.88 -12.24
N SER A 535 -2.56 10.28 -13.00
CA SER A 535 -2.48 11.59 -13.67
C SER A 535 -3.16 11.64 -15.04
N GLY A 536 -3.45 10.48 -15.65
CA GLY A 536 -3.94 10.38 -17.03
C GLY A 536 -2.91 10.81 -18.09
N ARG A 537 -1.66 11.03 -17.70
CA ARG A 537 -0.60 11.48 -18.61
C ARG A 537 -0.10 10.32 -19.45
N GLN A 538 0.01 10.50 -20.76
CA GLN A 538 0.74 9.57 -21.62
C GLN A 538 2.19 9.39 -21.13
N VAL A 539 2.58 8.14 -20.87
CA VAL A 539 3.94 7.76 -20.48
C VAL A 539 4.70 7.12 -21.63
N TRP A 540 4.00 6.43 -22.52
CA TRP A 540 4.59 5.75 -23.67
C TRP A 540 3.58 5.63 -24.82
N GLN A 541 4.10 5.45 -26.02
CA GLN A 541 3.31 5.05 -27.19
C GLN A 541 4.13 4.13 -28.08
N TRP A 542 3.41 3.30 -28.82
CA TRP A 542 3.91 2.53 -29.95
C TRP A 542 2.98 2.76 -31.13
N GLU A 543 3.56 2.87 -32.31
CA GLU A 543 2.85 2.95 -33.58
C GLU A 543 3.39 1.82 -34.44
N ASN A 544 2.51 1.04 -35.06
CA ASN A 544 2.96 0.00 -35.99
C ASN A 544 3.56 0.69 -37.25
N PRO A 545 4.85 0.50 -37.57
CA PRO A 545 5.49 1.13 -38.71
C PRO A 545 5.18 0.46 -40.05
N ASP A 546 4.38 -0.62 -40.09
CA ASP A 546 3.71 -1.03 -41.33
C ASP A 546 2.47 -0.14 -41.54
N PRO A 547 2.48 0.77 -42.53
CA PRO A 547 1.39 1.72 -42.74
C PRO A 547 0.09 1.07 -43.24
N ASN A 548 0.11 -0.21 -43.60
CA ASN A 548 -1.07 -0.99 -43.94
C ASN A 548 -1.65 -1.75 -42.73
N SER A 549 -1.04 -1.64 -41.55
CA SER A 549 -1.41 -2.46 -40.40
C SER A 549 -2.62 -1.92 -39.66
N ALA A 550 -3.51 -2.83 -39.27
CA ALA A 550 -4.83 -2.53 -38.76
C ALA A 550 -4.94 -2.81 -37.24
N TRP A 551 -6.13 -3.18 -36.76
CA TRP A 551 -6.59 -2.87 -35.41
C TRP A 551 -5.80 -3.63 -34.35
N VAL A 552 -5.38 -2.95 -33.27
CA VAL A 552 -4.87 -3.64 -32.07
C VAL A 552 -6.05 -4.31 -31.35
N ILE A 553 -6.18 -5.62 -31.53
CA ILE A 553 -7.33 -6.43 -31.10
C ILE A 553 -7.16 -7.07 -29.72
N ALA A 554 -5.93 -7.17 -29.22
CA ALA A 554 -5.65 -7.67 -27.88
C ALA A 554 -4.48 -6.89 -27.25
N VAL A 555 -4.60 -6.60 -25.95
CA VAL A 555 -3.57 -5.95 -25.12
C VAL A 555 -3.60 -6.65 -23.76
N THR A 556 -2.44 -6.99 -23.21
CA THR A 556 -2.33 -7.64 -21.89
C THR A 556 -1.00 -7.33 -21.21
N PHE A 557 -1.02 -7.09 -19.91
CA PHE A 557 0.18 -6.97 -19.08
C PHE A 557 0.56 -8.34 -18.51
N SER A 558 1.86 -8.58 -18.33
CA SER A 558 2.33 -9.73 -17.55
C SER A 558 1.97 -9.55 -16.07
N PRO A 559 1.57 -10.60 -15.34
CA PRO A 559 1.22 -10.49 -13.91
C PRO A 559 2.31 -9.95 -12.99
N SER A 560 3.59 -10.05 -13.37
CA SER A 560 4.70 -9.37 -12.66
C SER A 560 4.79 -7.86 -12.89
N GLY A 561 3.92 -7.28 -13.72
CA GLY A 561 3.92 -5.85 -14.11
C GLY A 561 5.04 -5.44 -15.08
N ASN A 562 6.01 -6.30 -15.37
CA ASN A 562 7.24 -5.92 -16.08
C ASN A 562 7.14 -5.89 -17.61
N LEU A 563 6.17 -6.59 -18.20
CA LEU A 563 5.97 -6.69 -19.64
C LEU A 563 4.55 -6.28 -20.07
N LEU A 564 4.45 -5.70 -21.26
CA LEU A 564 3.21 -5.42 -21.98
C LEU A 564 3.27 -6.13 -23.33
N ALA A 565 2.20 -6.86 -23.69
CA ALA A 565 2.03 -7.47 -25.01
C ALA A 565 0.78 -6.95 -25.70
N ALA A 566 0.85 -6.76 -27.02
CA ALA A 566 -0.29 -6.43 -27.84
C ALA A 566 -0.24 -7.17 -29.19
N ALA A 567 -1.41 -7.43 -29.78
CA ALA A 567 -1.55 -8.06 -31.08
C ALA A 567 -2.49 -7.29 -32.01
N THR A 568 -2.14 -7.20 -33.29
CA THR A 568 -3.00 -6.67 -34.36
C THR A 568 -3.79 -7.77 -35.06
N ASP A 569 -4.87 -7.40 -35.75
CA ASP A 569 -5.64 -8.26 -36.66
C ASP A 569 -4.84 -8.76 -37.87
N THR A 570 -3.85 -7.98 -38.33
CA THR A 570 -2.84 -8.38 -39.32
C THR A 570 -1.82 -9.39 -38.79
N GLY A 571 -1.89 -9.72 -37.49
CA GLY A 571 -1.06 -10.72 -36.82
C GLY A 571 0.27 -10.20 -36.30
N ASP A 572 0.54 -8.90 -36.29
CA ASP A 572 1.75 -8.37 -35.65
C ASP A 572 1.59 -8.45 -34.14
N ILE A 573 2.54 -9.10 -33.45
CA ILE A 573 2.61 -9.15 -31.99
C ILE A 573 3.82 -8.33 -31.55
N VAL A 574 3.59 -7.34 -30.69
CA VAL A 574 4.62 -6.49 -30.08
C VAL A 574 4.67 -6.73 -28.59
N ILE A 575 5.89 -6.82 -28.05
CA ILE A 575 6.13 -7.13 -26.64
C ILE A 575 7.21 -6.19 -26.10
N SER A 576 6.86 -5.48 -25.03
CA SER A 576 7.60 -4.33 -24.52
C SER A 576 7.86 -4.45 -23.03
N ALA A 577 9.01 -3.96 -22.57
CA ALA A 577 9.29 -3.71 -21.17
C ALA A 577 8.46 -2.51 -20.68
N VAL A 578 8.06 -2.55 -19.42
CA VAL A 578 7.33 -1.47 -18.73
C VAL A 578 8.28 -0.49 -18.06
N ASP A 579 9.44 -0.94 -17.58
CA ASP A 579 10.47 -0.08 -16.97
C ASP A 579 11.90 -0.50 -17.40
N PRO A 580 12.63 0.33 -18.17
CA PRO A 580 12.13 1.48 -18.91
C PRO A 580 11.25 1.03 -20.09
N TRP A 581 10.24 1.83 -20.44
CA TRP A 581 9.37 1.58 -21.59
C TRP A 581 10.13 1.39 -22.90
N LYS A 582 10.15 0.15 -23.42
CA LYS A 582 10.93 -0.20 -24.62
C LYS A 582 10.37 -1.45 -25.30
N GLU A 583 10.22 -1.41 -26.64
CA GLU A 583 9.96 -2.61 -27.43
C GLU A 583 11.14 -3.60 -27.29
N LEU A 584 10.85 -4.82 -26.82
CA LEU A 584 11.83 -5.90 -26.67
C LEU A 584 11.83 -6.82 -27.88
N LYS A 585 10.65 -7.17 -28.38
CA LYS A 585 10.49 -8.05 -29.53
C LYS A 585 9.21 -7.76 -30.30
N ARG A 586 9.27 -8.05 -31.60
CA ARG A 586 8.14 -8.10 -32.49
C ARG A 586 8.26 -9.27 -33.45
N PHE A 587 7.13 -9.89 -33.77
CA PHE A 587 7.03 -10.95 -34.77
C PHE A 587 5.62 -11.02 -35.33
N LYS A 588 5.44 -11.69 -36.47
CA LYS A 588 4.13 -11.84 -37.13
C LYS A 588 3.60 -13.26 -36.93
N GLN A 589 2.43 -13.38 -36.31
CA GLN A 589 1.69 -14.62 -36.10
C GLN A 589 0.22 -14.41 -36.50
N LEU A 590 -0.14 -14.91 -37.68
CA LEU A 590 -1.52 -14.81 -38.19
C LEU A 590 -2.50 -15.58 -37.30
N GLY A 591 -3.74 -15.09 -37.22
CA GLY A 591 -4.85 -15.80 -36.61
C GLY A 591 -5.00 -15.67 -35.09
N VAL A 592 -4.26 -14.76 -34.47
CA VAL A 592 -4.39 -14.44 -33.05
C VAL A 592 -5.57 -13.50 -32.82
N ARG A 593 -6.29 -13.72 -31.71
CA ARG A 593 -7.42 -12.90 -31.23
C ARG A 593 -7.39 -12.64 -29.73
N ILE A 594 -6.73 -13.52 -28.97
CA ILE A 594 -6.65 -13.49 -27.52
C ILE A 594 -5.18 -13.64 -27.14
N LEU A 595 -4.71 -12.81 -26.20
CA LEU A 595 -3.39 -12.90 -25.57
C LEU A 595 -3.55 -13.13 -24.06
N ALA A 596 -2.72 -13.98 -23.49
CA ALA A 596 -2.61 -14.15 -22.04
C ALA A 596 -1.15 -14.49 -21.66
N PHE A 597 -0.63 -13.87 -20.60
CA PHE A 597 0.64 -14.30 -20.01
C PHE A 597 0.42 -15.42 -19.00
N THR A 598 1.38 -16.33 -18.86
CA THR A 598 1.40 -17.25 -17.71
C THR A 598 1.51 -16.45 -16.41
N PRO A 599 1.00 -16.94 -15.26
CA PRO A 599 1.05 -16.17 -14.02
C PRO A 599 2.47 -15.90 -13.49
N ASP A 600 3.47 -16.70 -13.87
CA ASP A 600 4.89 -16.42 -13.60
C ASP A 600 5.55 -15.48 -14.63
N SER A 601 4.78 -14.92 -15.57
CA SER A 601 5.24 -14.07 -16.68
C SER A 601 6.25 -14.72 -17.64
N ALA A 602 6.47 -16.04 -17.56
CA ALA A 602 7.50 -16.73 -18.33
C ALA A 602 7.11 -17.03 -19.78
N TYR A 603 5.82 -17.05 -20.13
CA TYR A 603 5.34 -17.28 -21.49
C TYR A 603 4.17 -16.35 -21.83
N LEU A 604 4.08 -15.96 -23.10
CA LEU A 604 2.87 -15.41 -23.71
C LEU A 604 2.18 -16.53 -24.50
N SER A 605 0.90 -16.75 -24.21
CA SER A 605 0.00 -17.60 -24.99
C SER A 605 -0.89 -16.73 -25.88
N ALA A 606 -1.02 -17.13 -27.14
CA ALA A 606 -1.78 -16.44 -28.16
C ALA A 606 -2.68 -17.43 -28.91
N ALA A 607 -3.97 -17.12 -29.07
CA ALA A 607 -4.94 -18.02 -29.70
C ALA A 607 -6.01 -17.25 -30.49
N GLY A 608 -6.67 -17.89 -31.45
CA GLY A 608 -7.80 -17.29 -32.17
C GLY A 608 -8.39 -18.13 -33.31
N PHE A 609 -7.57 -18.93 -34.00
CA PHE A 609 -8.02 -20.04 -34.84
C PHE A 609 -7.90 -21.37 -34.08
N ASP A 610 -7.74 -22.49 -34.79
CA ASP A 610 -7.66 -23.85 -34.23
C ASP A 610 -6.27 -24.18 -33.62
N THR A 611 -5.36 -23.21 -33.67
CA THR A 611 -4.02 -23.23 -33.09
C THR A 611 -3.93 -22.38 -31.82
N VAL A 612 -3.16 -22.87 -30.85
CA VAL A 612 -2.65 -22.10 -29.72
C VAL A 612 -1.14 -21.97 -29.88
N HIS A 613 -0.64 -20.75 -29.73
CA HIS A 613 0.75 -20.36 -29.95
C HIS A 613 1.40 -19.96 -28.63
N TRP A 614 2.55 -20.52 -28.30
CA TRP A 614 3.32 -20.19 -27.11
C TRP A 614 4.65 -19.54 -27.46
N TRP A 615 5.02 -18.52 -26.71
CA TRP A 615 6.26 -17.76 -26.88
C TRP A 615 6.91 -17.45 -25.53
N THR A 616 8.23 -17.67 -25.43
CA THR A 616 9.04 -17.30 -24.25
C THR A 616 9.71 -15.94 -24.48
N PRO A 617 9.59 -14.97 -23.56
CA PRO A 617 10.20 -13.64 -23.74
C PRO A 617 11.71 -13.60 -23.92
N LYS A 618 12.41 -14.64 -23.45
CA LYS A 618 13.87 -14.75 -23.49
C LYS A 618 14.41 -15.55 -24.69
N SER A 619 13.54 -16.02 -25.60
CA SER A 619 13.92 -16.94 -26.67
C SER A 619 13.84 -16.33 -28.07
N ASP A 620 14.88 -16.56 -28.87
CA ASP A 620 14.90 -16.31 -30.31
C ASP A 620 14.44 -17.49 -31.17
N LYS A 621 14.05 -18.60 -30.55
CA LYS A 621 13.45 -19.73 -31.26
C LYS A 621 12.02 -19.43 -31.72
N ALA A 622 11.56 -20.23 -32.69
CA ALA A 622 10.24 -20.14 -33.29
C ALA A 622 9.10 -20.34 -32.27
N VAL A 623 7.93 -19.79 -32.61
CA VAL A 623 6.68 -19.92 -31.85
C VAL A 623 6.22 -21.38 -31.84
N GLU A 624 6.13 -21.99 -30.66
CA GLU A 624 5.57 -23.33 -30.52
C GLU A 624 4.07 -23.27 -30.80
N SER A 625 3.60 -24.08 -31.75
CA SER A 625 2.27 -23.94 -32.35
C SER A 625 1.50 -25.26 -32.25
N PHE A 626 0.43 -25.28 -31.46
CA PHE A 626 -0.30 -26.48 -31.11
C PHE A 626 -1.70 -26.47 -31.72
N ARG A 627 -1.88 -27.27 -32.79
CA ARG A 627 -3.17 -27.43 -33.47
C ARG A 627 -4.00 -28.54 -32.82
N GLN A 628 -4.62 -28.24 -31.68
CA GLN A 628 -5.40 -29.21 -30.91
C GLN A 628 -6.91 -29.00 -31.03
N HIS A 629 -7.38 -27.80 -31.37
CA HIS A 629 -8.81 -27.50 -31.49
C HIS A 629 -9.37 -27.87 -32.87
N LYS A 630 -10.70 -28.03 -32.98
CA LYS A 630 -11.38 -28.31 -34.26
C LYS A 630 -11.91 -27.03 -34.95
N LYS A 631 -11.99 -25.94 -34.20
CA LYS A 631 -12.45 -24.59 -34.62
C LYS A 631 -11.70 -23.54 -33.80
N GLY A 632 -11.95 -22.27 -34.10
CA GLY A 632 -11.36 -21.12 -33.39
C GLY A 632 -11.53 -21.19 -31.86
N VAL A 633 -10.46 -20.85 -31.13
CA VAL A 633 -10.51 -20.64 -29.67
C VAL A 633 -11.30 -19.36 -29.37
N VAL A 634 -12.25 -19.45 -28.44
CA VAL A 634 -13.17 -18.36 -28.03
C VAL A 634 -12.87 -17.79 -26.64
N ALA A 635 -12.30 -18.60 -25.75
CA ALA A 635 -11.94 -18.20 -24.40
C ALA A 635 -10.65 -18.90 -23.98
N MET A 636 -9.86 -18.21 -23.15
CA MET A 636 -8.60 -18.69 -22.61
C MET A 636 -8.43 -18.16 -21.17
N ALA A 637 -8.07 -19.03 -20.24
CA ALA A 637 -7.74 -18.68 -18.86
C ALA A 637 -6.46 -19.41 -18.44
N MET A 638 -5.67 -18.82 -17.55
CA MET A 638 -4.38 -19.36 -17.10
C MET A 638 -4.30 -19.38 -15.57
N SER A 639 -3.53 -20.32 -15.03
CA SER A 639 -3.38 -20.58 -13.60
C SER A 639 -1.98 -21.14 -13.31
N LEU A 640 -1.49 -20.85 -12.10
CA LEU A 640 -0.43 -21.60 -11.45
C LEU A 640 -1.07 -22.32 -10.27
N ILE A 641 -0.69 -23.58 -10.10
CA ILE A 641 -0.89 -24.32 -8.85
C ILE A 641 0.49 -24.47 -8.19
N GLU A 642 0.53 -24.79 -6.91
CA GLU A 642 1.74 -25.23 -6.19
C GLU A 642 2.54 -26.26 -7.04
N ASP A 643 3.86 -26.31 -6.81
CA ASP A 643 4.87 -26.97 -7.66
C ASP A 643 5.10 -26.37 -9.07
N LYS A 644 4.74 -25.09 -9.28
CA LYS A 644 4.98 -24.34 -10.54
C LYS A 644 4.34 -24.98 -11.78
N GLN A 645 3.35 -25.83 -11.59
CA GLN A 645 2.61 -26.48 -12.68
C GLN A 645 1.72 -25.46 -13.37
N ARG A 646 2.21 -24.91 -14.49
CA ARG A 646 1.47 -23.94 -15.32
C ARG A 646 0.32 -24.66 -16.00
N ARG A 647 -0.90 -24.21 -15.72
CA ARG A 647 -2.14 -24.72 -16.31
C ARG A 647 -2.78 -23.62 -17.14
N MET A 648 -3.24 -23.98 -18.33
CA MET A 648 -4.05 -23.11 -19.19
C MET A 648 -5.28 -23.88 -19.62
N VAL A 649 -6.43 -23.21 -19.71
CA VAL A 649 -7.64 -23.79 -20.27
C VAL A 649 -8.09 -22.95 -21.45
N THR A 650 -8.47 -23.61 -22.55
CA THR A 650 -9.01 -22.98 -23.75
C THR A 650 -10.31 -23.65 -24.16
N ILE A 651 -11.27 -22.87 -24.65
CA ILE A 651 -12.52 -23.38 -25.26
C ILE A 651 -12.51 -23.04 -26.76
N ASP A 652 -12.96 -23.94 -27.63
CA ASP A 652 -13.28 -23.63 -29.04
C ASP A 652 -14.76 -23.37 -29.31
N TYR A 653 -15.10 -22.81 -30.48
CA TYR A 653 -16.49 -22.60 -30.93
C TYR A 653 -17.39 -23.85 -30.95
N VAL A 654 -16.84 -25.07 -30.84
CA VAL A 654 -17.64 -26.31 -30.73
C VAL A 654 -18.00 -26.61 -29.27
N GLY A 655 -17.34 -25.94 -28.31
CA GLY A 655 -17.50 -26.14 -26.89
C GLY A 655 -16.60 -27.22 -26.31
N THR A 656 -15.47 -27.53 -26.97
CA THR A 656 -14.44 -28.40 -26.37
C THR A 656 -13.49 -27.57 -25.52
N ALA A 657 -13.57 -27.74 -24.19
CA ALA A 657 -12.63 -27.18 -23.23
C ALA A 657 -11.41 -28.12 -23.07
N ARG A 658 -10.21 -27.60 -23.32
CA ARG A 658 -8.94 -28.32 -23.17
C ARG A 658 -8.11 -27.71 -22.06
N LEU A 659 -7.67 -28.54 -21.12
CA LEU A 659 -6.60 -28.24 -20.17
C LEU A 659 -5.26 -28.50 -20.84
N TRP A 660 -4.33 -27.59 -20.64
CA TRP A 660 -2.95 -27.64 -21.10
C TRP A 660 -2.06 -27.58 -19.86
N THR A 661 -1.26 -28.62 -19.65
CA THR A 661 -0.29 -28.70 -18.54
C THR A 661 1.11 -28.62 -19.14
N GLN A 662 1.89 -27.59 -18.79
CA GLN A 662 3.24 -27.44 -19.33
C GLN A 662 4.23 -28.38 -18.61
N THR A 663 4.64 -29.46 -19.28
CA THR A 663 5.76 -30.29 -18.84
C THR A 663 7.09 -29.78 -19.41
N ALA A 664 8.21 -30.38 -19.01
CA ALA A 664 9.55 -29.98 -19.43
C ALA A 664 9.83 -30.08 -20.95
N ASN A 665 9.03 -30.86 -21.70
CA ASN A 665 9.28 -31.15 -23.12
C ASN A 665 8.16 -30.68 -24.06
N LEU A 666 6.89 -30.91 -23.71
CA LEU A 666 5.71 -30.51 -24.50
C LEU A 666 4.50 -30.29 -23.56
N PRO A 667 3.50 -29.48 -23.94
CA PRO A 667 2.25 -29.41 -23.20
C PRO A 667 1.46 -30.72 -23.32
N GLU A 668 1.08 -31.30 -22.18
CA GLU A 668 0.05 -32.33 -22.15
C GLU A 668 -1.32 -31.67 -22.30
N VAL A 669 -2.19 -32.24 -23.15
CA VAL A 669 -3.48 -31.64 -23.49
C VAL A 669 -4.61 -32.63 -23.24
N THR A 670 -5.50 -32.30 -22.31
CA THR A 670 -6.60 -33.15 -21.88
C THR A 670 -7.93 -32.43 -22.11
N SER A 671 -8.92 -33.12 -22.69
CA SER A 671 -10.28 -32.57 -22.80
C SER A 671 -10.98 -32.66 -21.44
N ILE A 672 -11.35 -31.53 -20.85
CA ILE A 672 -11.98 -31.47 -19.51
C ILE A 672 -13.50 -31.29 -19.58
N ALA A 673 -14.00 -30.69 -20.67
CA ALA A 673 -15.41 -30.64 -21.00
C ALA A 673 -15.60 -30.62 -22.52
N ASN A 674 -16.71 -31.16 -23.01
CA ASN A 674 -17.08 -31.14 -24.42
C ASN A 674 -18.61 -31.00 -24.53
N GLU A 675 -19.08 -29.75 -24.53
CA GLU A 675 -20.51 -29.43 -24.54
C GLU A 675 -20.79 -28.21 -25.44
N PRO A 676 -21.77 -28.26 -26.35
CA PRO A 676 -22.07 -27.13 -27.22
C PRO A 676 -22.46 -25.85 -26.45
N GLY A 677 -21.69 -24.79 -26.66
CA GLY A 677 -21.97 -23.47 -26.08
C GLY A 677 -21.30 -23.19 -24.72
N LEU A 678 -20.19 -23.85 -24.40
CA LEU A 678 -19.25 -23.32 -23.42
C LEU A 678 -18.62 -22.02 -23.95
N ASP A 679 -18.49 -20.98 -23.10
CA ASP A 679 -18.13 -19.65 -23.60
C ASP A 679 -17.35 -18.71 -22.65
N ARG A 680 -17.25 -18.99 -21.35
CA ARG A 680 -16.35 -18.30 -20.40
C ARG A 680 -15.58 -19.28 -19.52
N LEU A 681 -14.46 -18.79 -19.00
CA LEU A 681 -13.56 -19.47 -18.09
C LEU A 681 -13.13 -18.49 -17.00
N ALA A 682 -13.02 -18.96 -15.76
CA ALA A 682 -12.29 -18.26 -14.70
C ALA A 682 -11.60 -19.28 -13.79
N PHE A 683 -10.33 -19.05 -13.46
CA PHE A 683 -9.66 -19.77 -12.38
C PHE A 683 -9.85 -19.02 -11.06
N SER A 684 -9.85 -19.74 -9.94
CA SER A 684 -9.65 -19.14 -8.62
C SER A 684 -8.21 -18.62 -8.47
N PRO A 685 -7.95 -17.65 -7.57
CA PRO A 685 -6.61 -17.07 -7.39
C PRO A 685 -5.53 -18.06 -6.95
N ASP A 686 -5.94 -19.11 -6.23
CA ASP A 686 -5.09 -20.24 -5.82
C ASP A 686 -4.89 -21.30 -6.93
N GLY A 687 -5.56 -21.15 -8.07
CA GLY A 687 -5.49 -22.04 -9.22
C GLY A 687 -6.20 -23.39 -9.07
N HIS A 688 -6.67 -23.75 -7.87
CA HIS A 688 -7.25 -25.06 -7.55
C HIS A 688 -8.67 -25.28 -8.09
N LEU A 689 -9.40 -24.21 -8.40
CA LEU A 689 -10.75 -24.27 -8.95
C LEU A 689 -10.82 -23.60 -10.33
N LEU A 690 -11.59 -24.22 -11.22
CA LEU A 690 -11.90 -23.70 -12.53
C LEU A 690 -13.42 -23.63 -12.72
N ALA A 691 -13.95 -22.43 -12.94
CA ALA A 691 -15.31 -22.22 -13.38
C ALA A 691 -15.38 -22.19 -14.92
N VAL A 692 -16.30 -22.96 -15.49
CA VAL A 692 -16.57 -23.06 -16.94
C VAL A 692 -18.06 -22.82 -17.17
N SER A 693 -18.42 -21.71 -17.84
CA SER A 693 -19.84 -21.45 -18.16
C SER A 693 -20.27 -22.18 -19.43
N GLY A 694 -21.47 -22.73 -19.39
CA GLY A 694 -22.25 -23.11 -20.55
C GLY A 694 -23.59 -22.35 -20.62
N LYS A 695 -24.46 -22.76 -21.53
CA LYS A 695 -25.78 -22.11 -21.76
C LYS A 695 -26.79 -22.27 -20.62
N LYS A 696 -26.58 -23.22 -19.70
CA LYS A 696 -27.54 -23.58 -18.64
C LYS A 696 -26.93 -23.49 -17.25
N ASP A 697 -25.67 -23.87 -17.13
CA ASP A 697 -24.97 -24.04 -15.87
C ASP A 697 -23.52 -23.57 -15.95
N THR A 698 -22.93 -23.30 -14.79
CA THR A 698 -21.50 -23.05 -14.63
C THR A 698 -20.90 -24.20 -13.84
N LYS A 699 -20.06 -24.97 -14.51
CA LYS A 699 -19.42 -26.17 -13.95
C LYS A 699 -18.15 -25.77 -13.23
N ILE A 700 -18.00 -26.24 -12.00
CA ILE A 700 -16.81 -26.00 -11.19
C ILE A 700 -15.99 -27.28 -11.17
N PHE A 701 -14.77 -27.21 -11.67
CA PHE A 701 -13.79 -28.28 -11.63
C PHE A 701 -12.76 -28.02 -10.53
N GLU A 702 -12.43 -29.07 -9.80
CA GLU A 702 -11.30 -29.13 -8.88
C GLU A 702 -10.08 -29.67 -9.62
N MET A 703 -8.95 -28.99 -9.45
CA MET A 703 -7.78 -29.10 -10.30
C MET A 703 -6.60 -29.68 -9.50
N THR A 704 -6.40 -30.99 -9.57
CA THR A 704 -5.37 -31.74 -8.83
C THR A 704 -4.58 -32.62 -9.79
N ASP A 705 -3.24 -32.53 -9.77
CA ASP A 705 -2.28 -33.41 -10.48
C ASP A 705 -2.72 -33.96 -11.86
N GLY A 706 -2.79 -33.06 -12.85
CA GLY A 706 -3.15 -33.41 -14.23
C GLY A 706 -4.62 -33.81 -14.45
N LYS A 707 -5.44 -33.87 -13.41
CA LYS A 707 -6.86 -34.20 -13.47
C LYS A 707 -7.74 -33.00 -13.13
N SER A 708 -8.95 -33.01 -13.70
CA SER A 708 -10.02 -32.07 -13.43
C SER A 708 -11.27 -32.86 -13.03
N ASN A 709 -11.67 -32.79 -11.76
CA ASN A 709 -12.87 -33.46 -11.28
C ASN A 709 -14.02 -32.46 -11.18
N LEU A 710 -15.20 -32.78 -11.70
CA LEU A 710 -16.38 -31.93 -11.53
C LEU A 710 -16.80 -31.93 -10.06
N LYS A 711 -16.58 -30.81 -9.36
CA LYS A 711 -16.89 -30.62 -7.94
C LYS A 711 -18.36 -30.29 -7.71
N THR A 712 -18.91 -29.42 -8.56
CA THR A 712 -20.34 -29.06 -8.57
C THR A 712 -20.74 -28.43 -9.91
N SER A 713 -22.04 -28.25 -10.14
CA SER A 713 -22.54 -27.37 -11.19
C SER A 713 -23.58 -26.41 -10.64
N LEU A 714 -23.44 -25.13 -11.00
CA LEU A 714 -24.28 -24.03 -10.55
C LEU A 714 -25.33 -23.71 -11.62
N ALA A 715 -26.61 -23.68 -11.28
CA ALA A 715 -27.69 -23.35 -12.21
C ALA A 715 -27.73 -21.83 -12.52
N THR A 716 -26.81 -21.37 -13.35
CA THR A 716 -26.57 -19.94 -13.65
C THR A 716 -27.30 -19.40 -14.87
N GLY A 717 -27.73 -20.27 -15.79
CA GLY A 717 -28.10 -19.86 -17.15
C GLY A 717 -26.91 -19.35 -17.97
N GLU A 718 -27.21 -18.75 -19.12
CA GLU A 718 -26.23 -18.19 -20.05
C GLU A 718 -25.56 -16.93 -19.48
N LEU A 719 -24.25 -17.02 -19.26
CA LEU A 719 -23.46 -15.97 -18.63
C LEU A 719 -22.79 -15.05 -19.65
N THR A 720 -22.78 -13.77 -19.30
CA THR A 720 -22.07 -12.71 -20.00
C THR A 720 -20.76 -12.36 -19.30
N ALA A 721 -20.73 -12.44 -17.96
CA ALA A 721 -19.54 -12.25 -17.12
C ALA A 721 -19.37 -13.38 -16.07
N LEU A 722 -18.12 -13.77 -15.81
CA LEU A 722 -17.72 -14.81 -14.85
C LEU A 722 -16.34 -14.47 -14.26
N THR A 723 -16.22 -14.34 -12.94
CA THR A 723 -14.92 -14.15 -12.26
C THR A 723 -14.96 -14.58 -10.79
N PHE A 724 -13.82 -15.00 -10.24
CA PHE A 724 -13.64 -15.15 -8.79
C PHE A 724 -13.27 -13.81 -8.13
N SER A 725 -13.46 -13.70 -6.80
CA SER A 725 -12.84 -12.66 -5.98
C SER A 725 -11.34 -12.90 -5.80
N GLU A 726 -10.56 -11.84 -5.55
CA GLU A 726 -9.09 -11.91 -5.36
C GLU A 726 -8.64 -12.83 -4.21
N ASP A 727 -9.54 -13.13 -3.26
CA ASP A 727 -9.30 -14.02 -2.13
C ASP A 727 -9.91 -15.42 -2.29
N GLY A 728 -10.48 -15.72 -3.46
CA GLY A 728 -11.08 -17.01 -3.78
C GLY A 728 -12.39 -17.34 -3.05
N ARG A 729 -12.90 -16.50 -2.16
CA ARG A 729 -14.10 -16.81 -1.34
C ARG A 729 -15.41 -16.74 -2.12
N TRP A 730 -15.48 -15.92 -3.17
CA TRP A 730 -16.71 -15.70 -3.92
C TRP A 730 -16.52 -15.94 -5.42
N LEU A 731 -17.55 -16.50 -6.05
CA LEU A 731 -17.70 -16.50 -7.50
C LEU A 731 -18.77 -15.49 -7.89
N LEU A 732 -18.49 -14.66 -8.89
CA LEU A 732 -19.38 -13.66 -9.45
C LEU A 732 -19.84 -14.11 -10.83
N THR A 733 -21.16 -14.14 -11.05
CA THR A 733 -21.76 -14.53 -12.32
C THR A 733 -22.75 -13.46 -12.78
N GLY A 734 -22.61 -12.96 -14.01
CA GLY A 734 -23.49 -11.99 -14.64
C GLY A 734 -24.16 -12.58 -15.87
N SER A 735 -25.49 -12.52 -15.95
CA SER A 735 -26.28 -13.22 -16.98
C SER A 735 -26.84 -12.29 -18.07
N PHE A 736 -27.14 -12.87 -19.22
CA PHE A 736 -27.75 -12.15 -20.35
C PHE A 736 -29.16 -11.60 -20.02
N VAL A 737 -29.86 -12.19 -19.04
CA VAL A 737 -31.18 -11.71 -18.58
C VAL A 737 -31.11 -10.61 -17.52
N GLY A 738 -29.90 -10.15 -17.16
CA GLY A 738 -29.71 -9.03 -16.25
C GLY A 738 -29.56 -9.40 -14.78
N THR A 739 -29.48 -10.68 -14.43
CA THR A 739 -29.11 -11.09 -13.07
C THR A 739 -27.59 -11.05 -12.88
N ALA A 740 -27.12 -10.35 -11.85
CA ALA A 740 -25.83 -10.61 -11.21
C ALA A 740 -26.05 -11.45 -9.95
N GLN A 741 -25.17 -12.42 -9.70
CA GLN A 741 -25.26 -13.33 -8.57
C GLN A 741 -23.88 -13.55 -7.95
N ILE A 742 -23.82 -13.45 -6.63
CA ILE A 742 -22.66 -13.81 -5.81
C ILE A 742 -22.90 -15.22 -5.25
N TRP A 743 -21.91 -16.09 -5.40
CA TRP A 743 -21.91 -17.45 -4.86
C TRP A 743 -20.79 -17.59 -3.83
N ASP A 744 -21.08 -18.26 -2.72
CA ASP A 744 -20.08 -18.66 -1.74
C ASP A 744 -19.28 -19.87 -2.27
N VAL A 745 -17.95 -19.80 -2.32
CA VAL A 745 -17.11 -20.87 -2.89
C VAL A 745 -16.96 -22.07 -1.95
N ALA A 746 -17.14 -21.88 -0.64
CA ALA A 746 -17.06 -22.97 0.33
C ALA A 746 -18.30 -23.89 0.29
N THR A 747 -19.49 -23.31 0.13
CA THR A 747 -20.79 -24.03 0.17
C THR A 747 -21.49 -24.12 -1.18
N TRP A 748 -21.03 -23.38 -2.19
CA TRP A 748 -21.64 -23.24 -3.52
C TRP A 748 -23.09 -22.72 -3.50
N ARG A 749 -23.47 -22.04 -2.42
CA ARG A 749 -24.80 -21.45 -2.27
C ARG A 749 -24.85 -20.02 -2.80
N PRO A 750 -25.98 -19.59 -3.40
CA PRO A 750 -26.18 -18.21 -3.77
C PRO A 750 -26.26 -17.34 -2.50
N LEU A 751 -25.38 -16.34 -2.38
CA LEU A 751 -25.37 -15.38 -1.26
C LEU A 751 -26.29 -14.19 -1.53
N GLN A 752 -26.13 -13.57 -2.69
CA GLN A 752 -26.87 -12.35 -3.05
C GLN A 752 -27.16 -12.32 -4.55
N LYS A 753 -28.44 -12.15 -4.88
CA LYS A 753 -28.93 -11.88 -6.24
C LYS A 753 -29.19 -10.39 -6.38
N VAL A 754 -28.77 -9.81 -7.50
CA VAL A 754 -29.10 -8.43 -7.87
C VAL A 754 -29.59 -8.45 -9.32
N ASP A 755 -30.85 -8.08 -9.51
CA ASP A 755 -31.47 -8.03 -10.84
C ASP A 755 -31.42 -6.62 -11.42
N PHE A 756 -31.00 -6.54 -12.69
CA PHE A 756 -30.88 -5.32 -13.46
C PHE A 756 -31.77 -5.37 -14.71
N ALA A 757 -32.14 -4.21 -15.25
CA ALA A 757 -33.09 -4.11 -16.36
C ALA A 757 -32.56 -4.62 -17.72
N ALA A 758 -31.29 -5.03 -17.82
CA ALA A 758 -30.63 -5.47 -19.05
C ALA A 758 -29.44 -6.41 -18.76
N ALA A 759 -28.95 -7.11 -19.78
CA ALA A 759 -27.82 -8.06 -19.71
C ALA A 759 -26.60 -7.51 -18.92
N VAL A 760 -26.08 -8.30 -17.96
CA VAL A 760 -24.92 -7.94 -17.13
C VAL A 760 -23.62 -8.25 -17.87
N ALA A 761 -23.15 -7.29 -18.65
CA ALA A 761 -22.01 -7.47 -19.55
C ALA A 761 -20.64 -7.45 -18.85
N SER A 762 -20.52 -6.93 -17.62
CA SER A 762 -19.29 -7.03 -16.81
C SER A 762 -19.58 -6.93 -15.30
N LEU A 763 -18.70 -7.54 -14.51
CA LEU A 763 -18.72 -7.58 -13.04
C LEU A 763 -17.31 -7.37 -12.47
N ALA A 764 -17.18 -6.51 -11.46
CA ALA A 764 -15.96 -6.36 -10.67
C ALA A 764 -16.30 -6.02 -9.20
N LEU A 765 -15.58 -6.61 -8.25
CA LEU A 765 -15.63 -6.20 -6.84
C LEU A 765 -14.59 -5.11 -6.58
N THR A 766 -14.90 -4.19 -5.68
CA THR A 766 -13.86 -3.32 -5.11
C THR A 766 -12.96 -4.12 -4.14
N PRO A 767 -11.66 -3.82 -4.02
CA PRO A 767 -10.74 -4.55 -3.13
C PRO A 767 -11.16 -4.57 -1.65
N ASN A 768 -11.93 -3.56 -1.22
CA ASN A 768 -12.52 -3.48 0.13
C ASN A 768 -13.82 -4.29 0.30
N ARG A 769 -14.27 -5.03 -0.73
CA ARG A 769 -15.44 -5.94 -0.74
C ARG A 769 -16.80 -5.28 -0.47
N LYS A 770 -16.85 -3.95 -0.43
CA LYS A 770 -18.04 -3.15 -0.05
C LYS A 770 -18.94 -2.80 -1.24
N TYR A 771 -18.44 -2.91 -2.46
CA TYR A 771 -19.18 -2.56 -3.67
C TYR A 771 -18.96 -3.60 -4.77
N LEU A 772 -20.03 -3.90 -5.49
CA LEU A 772 -20.02 -4.63 -6.75
C LEU A 772 -20.31 -3.63 -7.87
N ALA A 773 -19.33 -3.40 -8.75
CA ALA A 773 -19.53 -2.66 -9.97
C ALA A 773 -20.17 -3.59 -11.01
N VAL A 774 -21.35 -3.20 -11.52
CA VAL A 774 -22.10 -3.97 -12.52
C VAL A 774 -22.35 -3.11 -13.74
N ALA A 775 -21.92 -3.58 -14.92
CA ALA A 775 -22.30 -2.99 -16.20
C ALA A 775 -23.51 -3.77 -16.76
N SER A 776 -24.66 -3.10 -16.90
CA SER A 776 -25.93 -3.70 -17.33
C SER A 776 -26.62 -2.85 -18.39
N GLY A 777 -26.73 -3.36 -19.62
CA GLY A 777 -27.29 -2.61 -20.76
C GLY A 777 -26.58 -1.26 -20.94
N ASP A 778 -27.31 -0.16 -20.79
CA ASP A 778 -26.69 1.17 -20.79
C ASP A 778 -25.82 1.47 -19.56
N ARG A 779 -26.20 0.91 -18.41
CA ARG A 779 -25.94 1.55 -17.11
C ARG A 779 -24.85 0.82 -16.35
N VAL A 780 -23.83 1.57 -15.96
CA VAL A 780 -22.91 1.12 -14.89
C VAL A 780 -23.55 1.51 -13.56
N SER A 781 -23.87 0.50 -12.75
CA SER A 781 -24.45 0.66 -11.43
C SER A 781 -23.43 0.19 -10.38
N LEU A 782 -23.13 1.05 -9.41
CA LEU A 782 -22.46 0.63 -8.18
C LEU A 782 -23.53 0.06 -7.25
N ALA A 783 -23.63 -1.27 -7.21
CA ALA A 783 -24.42 -1.93 -6.18
C ALA A 783 -23.62 -1.87 -4.86
N LEU A 784 -24.17 -1.17 -3.87
CA LEU A 784 -23.76 -1.31 -2.48
C LEU A 784 -23.97 -2.76 -2.08
N THR A 785 -22.89 -3.52 -1.89
CA THR A 785 -22.96 -4.82 -1.23
C THR A 785 -22.99 -4.58 0.27
N GLN A 786 -24.08 -3.95 0.74
CA GLN A 786 -24.51 -4.20 2.09
C GLN A 786 -25.04 -5.64 2.10
N VAL A 787 -24.12 -6.59 2.33
CA VAL A 787 -24.46 -7.97 2.66
C VAL A 787 -24.97 -7.97 4.10
N THR A 788 -26.14 -7.35 4.28
CA THR A 788 -26.87 -7.28 5.55
C THR A 788 -27.25 -8.70 5.95
N GLY A 789 -26.38 -9.35 6.72
CA GLY A 789 -26.50 -10.77 7.06
C GLY A 789 -25.20 -11.47 7.43
N LEU A 790 -24.01 -10.86 7.23
CA LEU A 790 -22.72 -11.47 7.64
C LEU A 790 -21.99 -10.75 8.79
N ASP A 791 -22.41 -9.54 9.18
CA ASP A 791 -21.97 -8.89 10.44
C ASP A 791 -22.73 -9.43 11.67
N GLN A 792 -23.71 -10.30 11.47
CA GLN A 792 -24.10 -11.28 12.47
C GLN A 792 -23.41 -12.59 12.10
N GLY A 793 -22.40 -12.97 12.88
CA GLY A 793 -21.77 -14.28 12.75
C GLY A 793 -22.83 -15.39 12.86
N PHE A 794 -22.58 -16.51 12.19
CA PHE A 794 -23.36 -17.74 12.34
C PHE A 794 -23.68 -17.96 13.84
N PRO A 795 -24.94 -18.24 14.23
CA PRO A 795 -25.30 -18.43 15.63
C PRO A 795 -24.33 -19.42 16.28
N ALA A 796 -23.76 -19.09 17.44
CA ALA A 796 -22.67 -19.87 18.02
C ALA A 796 -23.02 -21.37 18.18
N SER A 797 -24.30 -21.71 18.31
CA SER A 797 -24.80 -23.09 18.25
C SER A 797 -24.47 -23.85 16.94
N GLN A 798 -24.54 -23.20 15.77
CA GLN A 798 -24.22 -23.81 14.47
C GLN A 798 -22.72 -23.97 14.26
N VAL A 799 -21.91 -22.93 14.49
CA VAL A 799 -20.43 -23.02 14.36
C VAL A 799 -19.90 -24.10 15.31
N ARG A 800 -20.43 -24.16 16.52
CA ARG A 800 -20.08 -25.17 17.53
C ARG A 800 -20.52 -26.58 17.13
N GLY A 801 -21.71 -26.73 16.53
CA GLY A 801 -22.16 -28.00 15.96
C GLY A 801 -21.24 -28.48 14.83
N LEU A 802 -20.84 -27.57 13.93
CA LEU A 802 -19.90 -27.87 12.85
C LEU A 802 -18.52 -28.26 13.41
N ALA A 803 -17.97 -27.46 14.32
CA ALA A 803 -16.69 -27.73 14.96
C ALA A 803 -16.68 -29.06 15.72
N CYS A 804 -17.77 -29.40 16.41
CA CYS A 804 -17.90 -30.72 17.03
C CYS A 804 -17.91 -31.84 15.99
N SER A 805 -18.70 -31.70 14.91
CA SER A 805 -18.79 -32.72 13.84
C SER A 805 -17.52 -32.93 13.01
N GLN A 806 -16.58 -31.96 13.04
CA GLN A 806 -15.34 -31.99 12.26
C GLN A 806 -14.11 -32.33 13.11
N THR A 807 -14.14 -32.05 14.41
CA THR A 807 -12.98 -32.25 15.30
C THR A 807 -13.16 -33.35 16.34
N GLU A 808 -14.41 -33.73 16.64
CA GLU A 808 -14.79 -34.69 17.70
C GLU A 808 -14.23 -34.40 19.10
N ARG A 809 -13.67 -33.20 19.31
CA ARG A 809 -13.00 -32.78 20.55
C ARG A 809 -13.48 -31.41 21.03
N GLN A 810 -13.01 -31.03 22.21
CA GLN A 810 -13.14 -29.66 22.70
C GLN A 810 -12.15 -28.74 21.97
N LEU A 811 -12.58 -27.52 21.67
CA LEU A 811 -11.71 -26.48 21.15
C LEU A 811 -10.86 -25.90 22.28
N THR A 812 -9.62 -25.51 21.98
CA THR A 812 -8.77 -24.77 22.92
C THR A 812 -9.31 -23.34 23.12
N LEU A 813 -8.85 -22.64 24.15
CA LEU A 813 -9.23 -21.25 24.41
C LEU A 813 -8.88 -20.32 23.22
N GLU A 814 -7.79 -20.62 22.52
CA GLU A 814 -7.27 -19.84 21.39
C GLU A 814 -8.04 -20.13 20.09
N GLU A 815 -8.36 -21.40 19.83
CA GLU A 815 -9.30 -21.80 18.78
C GLU A 815 -10.69 -21.19 19.03
N TRP A 816 -11.17 -21.23 20.27
CA TRP A 816 -12.47 -20.64 20.63
C TRP A 816 -12.51 -19.14 20.38
N LYS A 817 -11.48 -18.39 20.79
CA LYS A 817 -11.36 -16.95 20.47
C LYS A 817 -11.29 -16.69 18.96
N THR A 818 -10.67 -17.59 18.20
CA THR A 818 -10.56 -17.48 16.74
C THR A 818 -11.91 -17.67 16.04
N TYR A 819 -12.75 -18.60 16.51
CA TYR A 819 -14.05 -18.91 15.88
C TYR A 819 -15.26 -18.16 16.48
N PHE A 820 -15.20 -17.77 17.75
CA PHE A 820 -16.31 -17.17 18.50
C PHE A 820 -15.98 -15.80 19.13
N GLY A 821 -14.76 -15.28 18.91
CA GLY A 821 -14.33 -13.97 19.41
C GLY A 821 -14.37 -13.87 20.94
N ASN A 822 -15.19 -12.96 21.44
CA ASN A 822 -15.32 -12.68 22.87
C ASN A 822 -16.45 -13.48 23.56
N GLU A 823 -17.09 -14.46 22.90
CA GLU A 823 -18.09 -15.29 23.58
C GLU A 823 -17.47 -16.14 24.71
N PRO A 824 -18.18 -16.36 25.83
CA PRO A 824 -17.71 -17.23 26.91
C PRO A 824 -17.39 -18.64 26.41
N LEU A 825 -16.25 -19.19 26.80
CA LEU A 825 -15.87 -20.56 26.49
C LEU A 825 -16.95 -21.54 26.96
N ARG A 826 -17.46 -22.37 26.04
CA ARG A 826 -18.40 -23.47 26.32
C ARG A 826 -17.85 -24.75 25.73
N TYR A 827 -18.29 -25.90 26.24
CA TYR A 827 -17.98 -27.18 25.61
C TYR A 827 -18.49 -27.22 24.16
N THR A 828 -17.58 -27.53 23.23
CA THR A 828 -17.81 -27.68 21.79
C THR A 828 -18.67 -28.91 21.50
N CYS A 829 -18.25 -30.06 22.02
CA CYS A 829 -19.05 -31.30 22.01
C CYS A 829 -19.70 -31.49 23.38
N GLY A 830 -20.95 -31.96 23.39
CA GLY A 830 -21.74 -32.10 24.61
C GLY A 830 -21.17 -33.16 25.57
N GLN A 831 -21.05 -32.81 26.85
CA GLN A 831 -21.01 -33.81 27.92
C GLN A 831 -22.45 -34.24 28.24
N THR A 832 -22.68 -35.55 28.29
CA THR A 832 -23.82 -36.11 29.02
C THR A 832 -23.68 -35.81 30.51
N SER A 833 -24.81 -35.59 31.18
CA SER A 833 -24.88 -35.35 32.61
C SER A 833 -24.55 -36.60 33.44
N ALA A 834 -23.45 -36.54 34.21
CA ALA A 834 -23.24 -37.29 35.45
C ALA A 834 -22.17 -36.52 36.26
N ALA A 835 -22.52 -35.77 37.32
CA ALA A 835 -22.87 -36.27 38.66
C ALA A 835 -21.67 -36.89 39.41
N HIS A 836 -20.73 -36.06 39.89
CA HIS A 836 -20.59 -35.74 41.32
C HIS A 836 -19.59 -34.61 41.59
#